data_AF-A0A941N9B3-F1
#
_entry.id   AF-A0A941N9B3-F1
#
_cell.length_a   1.000
_cell.length_b   1.000
_cell.length_c   1.000
_cell.angle_alpha   90.00
_cell.angle_beta   90.00
_cell.angle_gamma   90.00
#
_symmetry.space_group_name_H-M   'P 1'
#
loop_
_entity.id
_entity.type
_entity.pdbx_description
1 polymer ?
#
loop_
_entity_poly.entity_id
_entity_poly.type
_entity_poly.pdbx_seq_one_letter_code
_entity_poly.pdbx_strand_id
1 'polypeptide(L)'
;MAVFRKLLVANRGEIAIRVFRTAHELGIRTVAMYSHEDRYALHRFKADEAYEIGKAGEPLRSYLDIPSIVDLALRHGVDAIHPGYGFLSENPEFARACREAGITFVGPQVEMLEQLGDKTAARDIAGKADVPILAGTARAVKHLDEARRAIEKLGYPVILKAAKGGGGRGMRVVLTEKDLASALEQAQRESLTAFGSNEVFVEKYIRRARHIEVQLLGDKHGNLVHLYERDCSLQRRHQKVVEIAPSPNLDADLRDQICQAALKIGRAVHYENAGTVEFLVDSDTREFYFIEVNPRIQVEHTVTEEVTGVDIVKSQILVASGAQLSDPEIGLGAGTVLEPRGYAIQCRVTTENPANNFMPDYGRITHYRSASGMGIRLDAGTAFSGAVVTPFYDSLLVKVISKGIRFVDAAKRMERCLQEFRVRGVKTNIPFLINLVTHPTFLNGGCTTKFLDETPELFQYPQRKDRATRLLTFLGDIIVNGNPLVKKKPSGISTAPAPLPHFDAAHPLPKGTRDELKARGAKGFSKWILDQKRLLITDTTLRDAHQSLLATRLRTFDMLQIAPAYAHLASQLFSLEMWGGATFDTSMRFLKECPWDRLAQMREQIPNILFQMLLRASNAVGYTNYPDNVVRAFVKEAAEAGIDVFRIFDALNWVPNMRVAMDAVLETGAICEASICYTGDILNPERSKYNLQYYVDLAKELEQMGAHILAIKDMAGLCKPYAAEKLIKTLKQEIGIPIHFHTHDMSGIQGASILKGAEQGLDIADAALAPMSGMTSQPNLNSLVEAVKHGSRATGLDLDALKSLAYYWEKVRAYYSPFESGMKVADVDIYLHEMPGGQATNLYQQAAALGLANRWADVCRIYADVNQLFGDIVKVTPTSKSVGDMALFLLANNLNAQDVLDPSRDLAYPESVIDLMAGRMGQPPGGFPKDVRKRILRDVKPLRGRPGASLPAADFKATAAQLEKKLKRAPSGQEVVSHLLYPRVFDEFTQHEQAYSDTSVFPTTTFLYGLESGAETSVDIEPGKTLIIKFLTISDPHPDGHRTVFFELNGQPREVNVLDRSLEPQESARPKADPGDPLQVAAPMPGLIVTVGVQPGDKVNRGQKLATMEAMKMETTIFAEVEGRVAECLVKPGAQVETGELLFRLEKVADGAH
;
A
#
# COMPACT_ATOMS: atom_id res chain seq x y z
N MET A 1 -47.52 -13.22 -39.05
CA MET A 1 -46.65 -13.20 -37.86
C MET A 1 -47.52 -13.32 -36.63
N ALA A 2 -47.14 -14.15 -35.67
CA ALA A 2 -47.77 -14.17 -34.34
C ALA A 2 -47.36 -12.91 -33.58
N VAL A 3 -48.31 -12.16 -33.02
CA VAL A 3 -47.98 -10.96 -32.25
C VAL A 3 -47.75 -11.37 -30.80
N PHE A 4 -46.50 -11.37 -30.35
CA PHE A 4 -46.18 -11.60 -28.93
C PHE A 4 -46.56 -10.35 -28.12
N ARG A 5 -47.39 -10.53 -27.11
CA ARG A 5 -47.76 -9.49 -26.14
C ARG A 5 -46.88 -9.58 -24.90
N LYS A 6 -46.50 -10.80 -24.51
CA LYS A 6 -45.70 -11.07 -23.32
C LYS A 6 -44.64 -12.14 -23.56
N LEU A 7 -43.39 -11.85 -23.21
CA LEU A 7 -42.24 -12.73 -23.34
C LEU A 7 -41.56 -12.95 -21.99
N LEU A 8 -41.35 -14.22 -21.62
CA LEU A 8 -40.59 -14.61 -20.43
C LEU A 8 -39.16 -14.94 -20.83
N VAL A 9 -38.19 -14.52 -20.02
CA VAL A 9 -36.80 -14.96 -20.19
C VAL A 9 -36.47 -16.03 -19.16
N ALA A 10 -36.25 -17.26 -19.65
CA ALA A 10 -35.90 -18.40 -18.83
C ALA A 10 -34.38 -18.40 -18.51
N ASN A 11 -33.90 -17.29 -17.95
CA ASN A 11 -32.49 -17.06 -17.64
C ASN A 11 -32.32 -15.97 -16.57
N ARG A 12 -31.07 -15.58 -16.29
CA ARG A 12 -30.69 -14.56 -15.30
C ARG A 12 -29.62 -13.60 -15.82
N GLY A 13 -29.30 -12.59 -15.02
CA GLY A 13 -28.11 -11.75 -15.24
C GLY A 13 -28.15 -10.95 -16.54
N GLU A 14 -26.99 -10.84 -17.20
CA GLU A 14 -26.81 -9.94 -18.35
C GLU A 14 -27.72 -10.31 -19.53
N ILE A 15 -27.83 -11.60 -19.86
CA ILE A 15 -28.59 -12.04 -21.04
C ILE A 15 -30.08 -11.83 -20.87
N ALA A 16 -30.59 -11.98 -19.65
CA ALA A 16 -31.98 -11.63 -19.35
C ALA A 16 -32.23 -10.14 -19.61
N ILE A 17 -31.35 -9.26 -19.13
CA ILE A 17 -31.43 -7.82 -19.37
C ILE A 17 -31.32 -7.50 -20.87
N ARG A 18 -30.40 -8.16 -21.59
CA ARG A 18 -30.21 -7.99 -23.03
C ARG A 18 -31.49 -8.33 -23.82
N VAL A 19 -32.18 -9.40 -23.45
CA VAL A 19 -33.45 -9.79 -24.09
C VAL A 19 -34.59 -8.85 -23.69
N PHE A 20 -34.67 -8.45 -22.41
CA PHE A 20 -35.69 -7.49 -21.98
C PHE A 20 -35.60 -6.14 -22.69
N ARG A 21 -34.38 -5.63 -22.93
CA ARG A 21 -34.16 -4.40 -23.70
C ARG A 21 -34.79 -4.49 -25.09
N THR A 22 -34.51 -5.56 -25.83
CA THR A 22 -35.08 -5.73 -27.17
C THR A 22 -36.57 -6.02 -27.16
N ALA A 23 -37.06 -6.83 -26.22
CA ALA A 23 -38.50 -7.05 -26.08
C ALA A 23 -39.23 -5.73 -25.82
N HIS A 24 -38.67 -4.85 -24.98
CA HIS A 24 -39.21 -3.52 -24.73
C HIS A 24 -39.17 -2.62 -25.98
N GLU A 25 -38.07 -2.62 -26.75
CA GLU A 25 -37.95 -1.89 -28.02
C GLU A 25 -38.98 -2.37 -29.07
N LEU A 26 -39.35 -3.65 -29.03
CA LEU A 26 -40.42 -4.25 -29.85
C LEU A 26 -41.83 -4.05 -29.28
N GLY A 27 -41.98 -3.40 -28.11
CA GLY A 27 -43.28 -3.18 -27.45
C GLY A 27 -43.88 -4.41 -26.78
N ILE A 28 -43.07 -5.44 -26.48
CA ILE A 28 -43.48 -6.70 -25.86
C ILE A 28 -43.27 -6.59 -24.33
N ARG A 29 -44.29 -6.95 -23.53
CA ARG A 29 -44.12 -7.01 -22.07
C ARG A 29 -43.19 -8.15 -21.67
N THR A 30 -42.45 -7.95 -20.59
CA THR A 30 -41.36 -8.83 -20.17
C THR A 30 -41.61 -9.47 -18.81
N VAL A 31 -41.26 -10.76 -18.69
CA VAL A 31 -41.34 -11.50 -17.43
C VAL A 31 -39.96 -12.06 -17.06
N ALA A 32 -39.49 -11.75 -15.85
CA ALA A 32 -38.32 -12.35 -15.24
C ALA A 32 -38.69 -13.48 -14.29
N MET A 33 -37.78 -14.45 -14.17
CA MET A 33 -37.78 -15.44 -13.10
C MET A 33 -36.51 -15.31 -12.26
N TYR A 34 -36.60 -15.56 -10.95
CA TYR A 34 -35.47 -15.46 -10.03
C TYR A 34 -35.58 -16.49 -8.90
N SER A 35 -34.46 -17.09 -8.44
CA SER A 35 -34.49 -17.89 -7.21
C SER A 35 -34.34 -17.01 -5.97
N HIS A 36 -34.56 -17.57 -4.78
CA HIS A 36 -34.44 -16.85 -3.51
C HIS A 36 -33.07 -16.13 -3.34
N GLU A 37 -31.99 -16.77 -3.77
CA GLU A 37 -30.62 -16.26 -3.70
C GLU A 37 -30.40 -15.08 -4.68
N ASP A 38 -31.14 -15.05 -5.78
CA ASP A 38 -31.10 -14.00 -6.81
C ASP A 38 -32.12 -12.87 -6.57
N ARG A 39 -32.76 -12.80 -5.40
CA ARG A 39 -33.79 -11.77 -5.09
C ARG A 39 -33.29 -10.32 -5.23
N TYR A 40 -31.97 -10.09 -5.22
CA TYR A 40 -31.36 -8.78 -5.43
C TYR A 40 -30.65 -8.63 -6.79
N ALA A 41 -30.74 -9.64 -7.66
CA ALA A 41 -30.12 -9.61 -8.97
C ALA A 41 -30.75 -8.54 -9.86
N LEU A 42 -29.91 -7.85 -10.64
CA LEU A 42 -30.34 -6.68 -11.41
C LEU A 42 -31.44 -7.01 -12.44
N HIS A 43 -31.40 -8.19 -13.06
CA HIS A 43 -32.34 -8.58 -14.13
C HIS A 43 -33.79 -8.63 -13.64
N ARG A 44 -34.00 -8.98 -12.37
CA ARG A 44 -35.32 -9.00 -11.72
C ARG A 44 -36.03 -7.65 -11.84
N PHE A 45 -35.28 -6.56 -11.68
CA PHE A 45 -35.83 -5.19 -11.68
C PHE A 45 -35.86 -4.55 -13.09
N LYS A 46 -35.53 -5.32 -14.13
CA LYS A 46 -35.52 -4.84 -15.54
C LYS A 46 -36.66 -5.39 -16.38
N ALA A 47 -37.39 -6.38 -15.88
CA ALA A 47 -38.63 -6.85 -16.50
C ALA A 47 -39.85 -6.09 -15.95
N ASP A 48 -40.96 -6.13 -16.68
CA ASP A 48 -42.25 -5.55 -16.27
C ASP A 48 -42.89 -6.35 -15.12
N GLU A 49 -42.68 -7.67 -15.11
CA GLU A 49 -43.15 -8.60 -14.08
C GLU A 49 -41.99 -9.52 -13.67
N ALA A 50 -41.92 -9.93 -12.40
CA ALA A 50 -40.88 -10.86 -11.93
C ALA A 50 -41.40 -11.81 -10.86
N TYR A 51 -41.10 -13.11 -10.99
CA TYR A 51 -41.62 -14.16 -10.12
C TYR A 51 -40.51 -15.05 -9.54
N GLU A 52 -40.66 -15.40 -8.26
CA GLU A 52 -39.74 -16.31 -7.58
C GLU A 52 -39.99 -17.75 -8.03
N ILE A 53 -38.91 -18.51 -8.24
CA ILE A 53 -38.92 -19.92 -8.67
C ILE A 53 -38.11 -20.79 -7.71
N GLY A 54 -38.52 -22.07 -7.59
CA GLY A 54 -37.82 -23.08 -6.80
C GLY A 54 -37.88 -22.88 -5.28
N LYS A 55 -36.89 -23.42 -4.56
CA LYS A 55 -36.80 -23.40 -3.09
C LYS A 55 -35.49 -22.76 -2.65
N ALA A 56 -35.52 -22.03 -1.53
CA ALA A 56 -34.31 -21.48 -0.91
C ALA A 56 -33.30 -22.59 -0.60
N GLY A 57 -32.03 -22.35 -0.94
CA GLY A 57 -30.93 -23.33 -0.85
C GLY A 57 -30.68 -24.11 -2.14
N GLU A 58 -31.55 -24.01 -3.16
CA GLU A 58 -31.41 -24.74 -4.44
C GLU A 58 -31.28 -23.79 -5.66
N PRO A 59 -30.29 -22.86 -5.69
CA PRO A 59 -30.27 -21.75 -6.64
C PRO A 59 -30.19 -22.19 -8.11
N LEU A 60 -29.33 -23.14 -8.46
CA LEU A 60 -29.17 -23.61 -9.84
C LEU A 60 -30.34 -24.51 -10.29
N ARG A 61 -30.78 -25.40 -9.41
CA ARG A 61 -31.87 -26.34 -9.68
C ARG A 61 -33.16 -25.58 -10.01
N SER A 62 -33.39 -24.46 -9.33
CA SER A 62 -34.54 -23.59 -9.56
C SER A 62 -34.64 -23.14 -11.03
N TYR A 63 -33.52 -22.75 -11.65
CA TYR A 63 -33.48 -22.33 -13.07
C TYR A 63 -33.51 -23.50 -14.08
N LEU A 64 -33.47 -24.75 -13.61
CA LEU A 64 -33.50 -25.96 -14.44
C LEU A 64 -34.82 -26.72 -14.32
N ASP A 65 -35.76 -26.24 -13.51
CA ASP A 65 -37.05 -26.88 -13.26
C ASP A 65 -38.07 -26.59 -14.38
N ILE A 66 -38.03 -27.42 -15.43
CA ILE A 66 -38.88 -27.30 -16.62
C ILE A 66 -40.38 -27.21 -16.26
N PRO A 67 -40.98 -28.14 -15.49
CA PRO A 67 -42.40 -28.07 -15.13
C PRO A 67 -42.79 -26.75 -14.46
N SER A 68 -41.99 -26.28 -13.48
CA SER A 68 -42.28 -25.04 -12.76
C SER A 68 -42.19 -23.81 -13.66
N ILE A 69 -41.23 -23.78 -14.59
CA ILE A 69 -41.07 -22.65 -15.53
C ILE A 69 -42.23 -22.59 -16.53
N VAL A 70 -42.68 -23.73 -17.06
CA VAL A 70 -43.82 -23.81 -17.99
C VAL A 70 -45.13 -23.46 -17.28
N ASP A 71 -45.35 -23.96 -16.06
CA ASP A 71 -46.51 -23.59 -15.23
C ASP A 71 -46.55 -22.08 -14.94
N LEU A 72 -45.40 -21.49 -14.59
CA LEU A 72 -45.28 -20.05 -14.39
C LEU A 72 -45.68 -19.27 -15.65
N ALA A 73 -45.17 -19.68 -16.82
CA ALA A 73 -45.49 -19.03 -18.08
C ALA A 73 -46.99 -19.11 -18.43
N LEU A 74 -47.63 -20.27 -18.19
CA LEU A 74 -49.07 -20.46 -18.37
C LEU A 74 -49.89 -19.59 -17.42
N ARG A 75 -49.57 -19.57 -16.12
CA ARG A 75 -50.30 -18.78 -15.11
C ARG A 75 -50.29 -17.27 -15.39
N HIS A 76 -49.24 -16.78 -16.05
CA HIS A 76 -49.07 -15.35 -16.32
C HIS A 76 -49.32 -14.95 -17.77
N GLY A 77 -49.84 -15.86 -18.60
CA GLY A 77 -50.24 -15.58 -19.99
C GLY A 77 -49.07 -15.16 -20.86
N VAL A 78 -47.97 -15.89 -20.78
CA VAL A 78 -46.75 -15.68 -21.58
C VAL A 78 -46.92 -16.32 -22.96
N ASP A 79 -46.66 -15.57 -24.04
CA ASP A 79 -46.80 -16.07 -25.42
C ASP A 79 -45.53 -16.78 -25.91
N ALA A 80 -44.36 -16.33 -25.43
CA ALA A 80 -43.07 -16.85 -25.85
C ALA A 80 -42.06 -16.90 -24.70
N ILE A 81 -41.19 -17.90 -24.70
CA ILE A 81 -40.05 -18.02 -23.80
C ILE A 81 -38.75 -17.89 -24.58
N HIS A 82 -37.92 -16.93 -24.19
CA HIS A 82 -36.54 -16.86 -24.66
C HIS A 82 -35.61 -17.49 -23.62
N PRO A 83 -34.83 -18.52 -24.00
CA PRO A 83 -34.02 -19.24 -23.01
C PRO A 83 -32.65 -18.59 -22.73
N GLY A 84 -32.30 -17.48 -23.40
CA GLY A 84 -30.95 -16.93 -23.38
C GLY A 84 -29.89 -17.96 -23.82
N TYR A 85 -28.82 -18.08 -23.03
CA TYR A 85 -27.77 -19.10 -23.21
C TYR A 85 -27.47 -19.83 -21.88
N GLY A 86 -26.88 -21.02 -21.94
CA GLY A 86 -26.74 -21.88 -20.76
C GLY A 86 -28.11 -22.33 -20.21
N PHE A 87 -28.14 -22.89 -18.99
CA PHE A 87 -29.37 -23.46 -18.39
C PHE A 87 -30.11 -24.41 -19.36
N LEU A 88 -31.33 -24.05 -19.77
CA LEU A 88 -32.21 -24.88 -20.60
C LEU A 88 -32.18 -24.52 -22.10
N SER A 89 -31.29 -23.61 -22.52
CA SER A 89 -31.26 -23.09 -23.91
C SER A 89 -30.94 -24.12 -24.99
N GLU A 90 -30.27 -25.21 -24.65
CA GLU A 90 -29.97 -26.32 -25.58
C GLU A 90 -30.78 -27.58 -25.22
N ASN A 91 -31.75 -27.48 -24.30
CA ASN A 91 -32.47 -28.64 -23.80
C ASN A 91 -33.72 -28.94 -24.68
N PRO A 92 -33.76 -30.07 -25.41
CA PRO A 92 -34.88 -30.40 -26.28
C PRO A 92 -36.18 -30.71 -25.51
N GLU A 93 -36.09 -31.23 -24.29
CA GLU A 93 -37.26 -31.49 -23.43
C GLU A 93 -37.95 -30.17 -23.03
N PHE A 94 -37.19 -29.12 -22.76
CA PHE A 94 -37.73 -27.80 -22.44
C PHE A 94 -38.45 -27.17 -23.64
N ALA A 95 -37.82 -27.20 -24.82
CA ALA A 95 -38.45 -26.71 -26.06
C ALA A 95 -39.73 -27.51 -26.40
N ARG A 96 -39.71 -28.83 -26.17
CA ARG A 96 -40.87 -29.71 -26.33
C ARG A 96 -42.00 -29.35 -25.36
N ALA A 97 -41.68 -29.15 -24.08
CA ALA A 97 -42.64 -28.74 -23.07
C ALA A 97 -43.28 -27.37 -23.39
N CYS A 98 -42.50 -26.41 -23.90
CA CYS A 98 -43.03 -25.14 -24.39
C CYS A 98 -44.02 -25.35 -25.55
N ARG A 99 -43.64 -26.17 -26.54
CA ARG A 99 -44.47 -26.52 -27.70
C ARG A 99 -45.79 -27.18 -27.30
N GLU A 100 -45.75 -28.12 -26.36
CA GLU A 100 -46.93 -28.82 -25.83
C GLU A 100 -47.85 -27.89 -25.01
N ALA A 101 -47.28 -26.89 -24.33
CA ALA A 101 -48.02 -25.87 -23.59
C ALA A 101 -48.55 -24.71 -24.48
N GLY A 102 -48.28 -24.73 -25.79
CA GLY A 102 -48.67 -23.67 -26.71
C GLY A 102 -47.86 -22.37 -26.57
N ILE A 103 -46.69 -22.44 -25.93
CA ILE A 103 -45.78 -21.31 -25.72
C ILE A 103 -44.66 -21.37 -26.78
N THR A 104 -44.39 -20.25 -27.46
CA THR A 104 -43.35 -20.22 -28.48
C THR A 104 -41.96 -20.25 -27.85
N PHE A 105 -41.15 -21.26 -28.16
CA PHE A 105 -39.74 -21.28 -27.80
C PHE A 105 -38.94 -20.41 -28.78
N VAL A 106 -38.27 -19.36 -28.28
CA VAL A 106 -37.44 -18.47 -29.11
C VAL A 106 -36.06 -19.09 -29.32
N GLY A 107 -35.98 -20.02 -30.27
CA GLY A 107 -34.79 -20.77 -30.62
C GLY A 107 -35.07 -21.78 -31.74
N PRO A 108 -34.14 -22.70 -32.03
CA PRO A 108 -34.34 -23.76 -33.02
C PRO A 108 -35.46 -24.74 -32.64
N GLN A 109 -35.95 -25.49 -33.62
CA GLN A 109 -36.98 -26.53 -33.41
C GLN A 109 -36.44 -27.67 -32.53
N VAL A 110 -37.34 -28.40 -31.86
CA VAL A 110 -37.01 -29.53 -30.98
C VAL A 110 -36.15 -30.56 -31.70
N GLU A 111 -36.50 -30.86 -32.94
CA GLU A 111 -35.82 -31.84 -33.78
C GLU A 111 -34.37 -31.41 -34.10
N MET A 112 -34.12 -30.10 -34.22
CA MET A 112 -32.77 -29.55 -34.43
C MET A 112 -31.94 -29.62 -33.15
N LEU A 113 -32.55 -29.32 -31.99
CA LEU A 113 -31.87 -29.43 -30.69
C LEU A 113 -31.44 -30.89 -30.42
N GLU A 114 -32.26 -31.87 -30.79
CA GLU A 114 -31.90 -33.29 -30.67
C GLU A 114 -30.79 -33.70 -31.64
N GLN A 115 -30.82 -33.23 -32.89
CA GLN A 115 -29.80 -33.55 -33.90
C GLN A 115 -28.44 -32.89 -33.63
N LEU A 116 -28.45 -31.66 -33.11
CA LEU A 116 -27.24 -30.85 -32.92
C LEU A 116 -26.68 -30.91 -31.49
N GLY A 117 -27.48 -31.31 -30.51
CA GLY A 117 -27.06 -31.43 -29.11
C GLY A 117 -26.12 -32.60 -28.82
N ASP A 118 -26.07 -33.62 -29.70
CA ASP A 118 -25.09 -34.71 -29.63
C ASP A 118 -23.92 -34.45 -30.60
N LYS A 119 -22.70 -34.37 -30.06
CA LYS A 119 -21.49 -34.07 -30.84
C LYS A 119 -21.18 -35.12 -31.90
N THR A 120 -21.55 -36.38 -31.66
CA THR A 120 -21.34 -37.45 -32.66
C THR A 120 -22.32 -37.30 -33.82
N ALA A 121 -23.58 -37.01 -33.54
CA ALA A 121 -24.60 -36.74 -34.55
C ALA A 121 -24.27 -35.48 -35.37
N ALA A 122 -23.84 -34.40 -34.71
CA ALA A 122 -23.44 -33.16 -35.37
C ALA A 122 -22.23 -33.37 -36.32
N ARG A 123 -21.28 -34.23 -35.94
CA ARG A 123 -20.13 -34.59 -36.80
C ARG A 123 -20.56 -35.40 -38.02
N ASP A 124 -21.51 -36.32 -37.88
CA ASP A 124 -22.05 -37.08 -39.02
C ASP A 124 -22.79 -36.16 -40.01
N ILE A 125 -23.50 -35.14 -39.51
CA ILE A 125 -24.12 -34.09 -40.33
C ILE A 125 -23.06 -33.29 -41.08
N ALA A 126 -22.01 -32.83 -40.40
CA ALA A 126 -20.91 -32.09 -41.03
C ALA A 126 -20.22 -32.91 -42.13
N GLY A 127 -19.96 -34.20 -41.87
CA GLY A 127 -19.40 -35.11 -42.87
C GLY A 127 -20.31 -35.30 -44.09
N LYS A 128 -21.62 -35.48 -43.88
CA LYS A 128 -22.62 -35.56 -44.98
C LYS A 128 -22.75 -34.26 -45.76
N ALA A 129 -22.54 -33.12 -45.10
CA ALA A 129 -22.55 -31.79 -45.71
C ALA A 129 -21.24 -31.43 -46.43
N ASP A 130 -20.30 -32.39 -46.54
CA ASP A 130 -18.98 -32.19 -47.18
C ASP A 130 -18.20 -31.04 -46.52
N VAL A 131 -18.19 -31.03 -45.18
CA VAL A 131 -17.41 -30.12 -44.34
C VAL A 131 -16.29 -30.91 -43.63
N PRO A 132 -15.04 -30.41 -43.64
CA PRO A 132 -13.93 -31.10 -42.98
C PRO A 132 -14.18 -31.32 -41.48
N ILE A 133 -13.99 -32.57 -41.02
CA ILE A 133 -14.07 -32.97 -39.61
C ILE A 133 -12.72 -33.51 -39.13
N LEU A 134 -12.41 -33.35 -37.84
CA LEU A 134 -11.18 -33.91 -37.26
C LEU A 134 -11.18 -35.44 -37.36
N ALA A 135 -10.04 -36.04 -37.71
CA ALA A 135 -9.87 -37.48 -37.63
C ALA A 135 -10.06 -37.97 -36.18
N GLY A 136 -10.87 -39.00 -35.98
CA GLY A 136 -11.20 -39.50 -34.65
C GLY A 136 -12.04 -40.77 -34.70
N THR A 137 -12.40 -41.29 -33.52
CA THR A 137 -13.27 -42.47 -33.40
C THR A 137 -14.73 -42.08 -33.66
N ALA A 138 -15.40 -42.80 -34.55
CA ALA A 138 -16.82 -42.59 -34.85
C ALA A 138 -17.77 -43.01 -33.70
N ARG A 139 -17.28 -43.79 -32.72
CA ARG A 139 -18.04 -44.25 -31.56
C ARG A 139 -17.23 -44.02 -30.29
N ALA A 140 -17.92 -43.94 -29.16
CA ALA A 140 -17.29 -43.86 -27.84
C ALA A 140 -16.40 -45.08 -27.57
N VAL A 141 -15.22 -44.84 -26.99
CA VAL A 141 -14.29 -45.87 -26.52
C VAL A 141 -14.60 -46.18 -25.05
N LYS A 142 -14.82 -47.46 -24.74
CA LYS A 142 -15.20 -47.89 -23.38
C LYS A 142 -14.00 -48.42 -22.60
N HIS A 143 -13.07 -49.06 -23.30
CA HIS A 143 -11.93 -49.73 -22.69
C HIS A 143 -10.59 -49.19 -23.22
N LEU A 144 -9.54 -49.30 -22.41
CA LEU A 144 -8.19 -48.80 -22.73
C LEU A 144 -7.64 -49.38 -24.05
N ASP A 145 -7.88 -50.66 -24.33
CA ASP A 145 -7.38 -51.31 -25.55
C ASP A 145 -8.09 -50.82 -26.82
N GLU A 146 -9.36 -50.41 -26.71
CA GLU A 146 -10.08 -49.78 -27.82
C GLU A 146 -9.50 -48.39 -28.11
N ALA A 147 -9.24 -47.60 -27.06
CA ALA A 147 -8.58 -46.31 -27.18
C ALA A 147 -7.16 -46.45 -27.77
N ARG A 148 -6.36 -47.43 -27.31
CA ARG A 148 -5.01 -47.68 -27.82
C ARG A 148 -5.02 -47.99 -29.32
N ARG A 149 -5.86 -48.92 -29.78
CA ARG A 149 -6.00 -49.28 -31.21
C ARG A 149 -6.48 -48.13 -32.08
N ALA A 150 -7.37 -47.29 -31.56
CA ALA A 150 -7.79 -46.07 -32.26
C ALA A 150 -6.62 -45.09 -32.41
N ILE A 151 -5.82 -44.91 -31.36
CA ILE A 151 -4.71 -43.96 -31.35
C ILE A 151 -3.52 -44.44 -32.17
N GLU A 152 -3.25 -45.75 -32.27
CA GLU A 152 -2.24 -46.30 -33.18
C GLU A 152 -2.45 -45.85 -34.64
N LYS A 153 -3.72 -45.71 -35.05
CA LYS A 153 -4.08 -45.23 -36.39
C LYS A 153 -4.05 -43.70 -36.52
N LEU A 154 -4.37 -42.97 -35.45
CA LEU A 154 -4.43 -41.49 -35.44
C LEU A 154 -3.06 -40.82 -35.20
N GLY A 155 -2.20 -41.48 -34.43
CA GLY A 155 -0.93 -40.97 -33.91
C GLY A 155 -1.10 -39.89 -32.83
N TYR A 156 -0.23 -39.89 -31.83
CA TYR A 156 -0.17 -38.83 -30.82
C TYR A 156 0.27 -37.47 -31.41
N PRO A 157 -0.10 -36.33 -30.81
CA PRO A 157 -1.01 -36.18 -29.67
C PRO A 157 -2.48 -36.35 -30.06
N VAL A 158 -3.30 -36.78 -29.10
CA VAL A 158 -4.76 -36.91 -29.23
C VAL A 158 -5.47 -36.20 -28.08
N ILE A 159 -6.76 -35.95 -28.22
CA ILE A 159 -7.62 -35.43 -27.15
C ILE A 159 -8.80 -36.38 -26.93
N LEU A 160 -9.06 -36.69 -25.67
CA LEU A 160 -10.24 -37.41 -25.21
C LEU A 160 -11.34 -36.39 -24.93
N LYS A 161 -12.55 -36.60 -25.44
CA LYS A 161 -13.71 -35.72 -25.22
C LYS A 161 -14.95 -36.50 -24.82
N ALA A 162 -15.71 -35.98 -23.86
CA ALA A 162 -17.02 -36.50 -23.51
C ALA A 162 -18.04 -36.29 -24.65
N ALA A 163 -18.86 -37.30 -24.95
CA ALA A 163 -19.85 -37.24 -26.02
C ALA A 163 -20.97 -36.21 -25.76
N LYS A 164 -21.41 -36.11 -24.49
CA LYS A 164 -22.47 -35.19 -24.03
C LYS A 164 -21.92 -33.95 -23.30
N GLY A 165 -20.63 -33.66 -23.44
CA GLY A 165 -19.95 -32.64 -22.64
C GLY A 165 -19.97 -31.24 -23.24
N GLY A 166 -20.23 -30.22 -22.41
CA GLY A 166 -20.16 -28.79 -22.76
C GLY A 166 -19.27 -27.98 -21.81
N GLY A 167 -18.82 -26.80 -22.24
CA GLY A 167 -18.10 -25.84 -21.38
C GLY A 167 -16.68 -26.22 -20.96
N GLY A 168 -16.00 -27.07 -21.74
CA GLY A 168 -14.59 -27.43 -21.52
C GLY A 168 -14.34 -28.54 -20.49
N ARG A 169 -15.39 -29.11 -19.90
CA ARG A 169 -15.33 -30.21 -18.92
C ARG A 169 -15.33 -31.58 -19.59
N GLY A 170 -14.64 -32.55 -18.99
CA GLY A 170 -14.54 -33.91 -19.52
C GLY A 170 -13.66 -34.04 -20.76
N MET A 171 -12.65 -33.17 -20.92
CA MET A 171 -11.65 -33.25 -21.98
C MET A 171 -10.24 -33.48 -21.41
N ARG A 172 -9.43 -34.34 -22.05
CA ARG A 172 -8.04 -34.60 -21.65
C ARG A 172 -7.13 -34.75 -22.85
N VAL A 173 -6.07 -33.94 -22.90
CA VAL A 173 -5.01 -34.07 -23.92
C VAL A 173 -4.08 -35.21 -23.52
N VAL A 174 -3.82 -36.11 -24.45
CA VAL A 174 -2.89 -37.24 -24.29
C VAL A 174 -1.73 -37.04 -25.25
N LEU A 175 -0.56 -36.78 -24.70
CA LEU A 175 0.65 -36.49 -25.48
C LEU A 175 1.44 -37.75 -25.81
N THR A 176 1.41 -38.73 -24.91
CA THR A 176 2.14 -40.00 -25.06
C THR A 176 1.29 -41.18 -24.58
N GLU A 177 1.69 -42.39 -24.96
CA GLU A 177 0.96 -43.61 -24.55
C GLU A 177 0.89 -43.80 -23.03
N LYS A 178 1.92 -43.36 -22.29
CA LYS A 178 1.98 -43.50 -20.83
C LYS A 178 0.85 -42.74 -20.12
N ASP A 179 0.34 -41.68 -20.75
CA ASP A 179 -0.67 -40.79 -20.16
C ASP A 179 -2.10 -41.29 -20.45
N LEU A 180 -2.28 -42.24 -21.39
CA LEU A 180 -3.60 -42.63 -21.90
C LEU A 180 -4.50 -43.26 -20.83
N ALA A 181 -3.95 -44.16 -20.01
CA ALA A 181 -4.74 -44.90 -19.03
C ALA A 181 -5.36 -43.97 -17.97
N SER A 182 -4.56 -43.08 -17.38
CA SER A 182 -5.04 -42.14 -16.37
C SER A 182 -5.96 -41.07 -16.98
N ALA A 183 -5.65 -40.58 -18.19
CA ALA A 183 -6.46 -39.58 -18.87
C ALA A 183 -7.86 -40.11 -19.25
N LEU A 184 -7.95 -41.36 -19.70
CA LEU A 184 -9.23 -42.00 -20.04
C LEU A 184 -10.11 -42.19 -18.81
N GLU A 185 -9.54 -42.70 -17.71
CA GLU A 185 -10.29 -42.89 -16.46
C GLU A 185 -10.80 -41.55 -15.91
N GLN A 186 -9.96 -40.52 -15.92
CA GLN A 186 -10.35 -39.18 -15.48
C GLN A 186 -11.43 -38.58 -16.37
N ALA A 187 -11.31 -38.68 -17.69
CA ALA A 187 -12.29 -38.16 -18.63
C ALA A 187 -13.65 -38.87 -18.47
N GLN A 188 -13.66 -40.20 -18.34
CA GLN A 188 -14.88 -40.99 -18.12
C GLN A 188 -15.54 -40.66 -16.78
N ARG A 189 -14.76 -40.55 -15.70
CA ARG A 189 -15.25 -40.20 -14.37
C ARG A 189 -15.84 -38.80 -14.33
N GLU A 190 -15.13 -37.81 -14.87
CA GLU A 190 -15.60 -36.42 -14.94
C GLU A 190 -16.86 -36.32 -15.80
N SER A 191 -16.91 -37.04 -16.93
CA SER A 191 -18.10 -37.09 -17.79
C SER A 191 -19.30 -37.70 -17.06
N LEU A 192 -19.10 -38.78 -16.30
CA LEU A 192 -20.17 -39.42 -15.54
C LEU A 192 -20.72 -38.50 -14.45
N THR A 193 -19.84 -37.84 -13.69
CA THR A 193 -20.23 -36.92 -12.62
C THR A 193 -20.92 -35.67 -13.16
N ALA A 194 -20.47 -35.12 -14.29
CA ALA A 194 -20.97 -33.85 -14.82
C ALA A 194 -22.18 -34.01 -15.75
N PHE A 195 -22.25 -35.09 -16.53
CA PHE A 195 -23.21 -35.26 -17.62
C PHE A 195 -24.00 -36.58 -17.57
N GLY A 196 -23.79 -37.40 -16.54
CA GLY A 196 -24.51 -38.66 -16.35
C GLY A 196 -24.19 -39.75 -17.38
N SER A 197 -23.15 -39.57 -18.21
CA SER A 197 -22.67 -40.53 -19.20
C SER A 197 -21.16 -40.69 -19.12
N ASN A 198 -20.66 -41.93 -19.21
CA ASN A 198 -19.22 -42.22 -19.27
C ASN A 198 -18.67 -42.33 -20.71
N GLU A 199 -19.47 -41.95 -21.72
CA GLU A 199 -19.08 -42.04 -23.12
C GLU A 199 -18.04 -40.97 -23.50
N VAL A 200 -16.85 -41.44 -23.88
CA VAL A 200 -15.70 -40.62 -24.29
C VAL A 200 -15.24 -41.08 -25.67
N PHE A 201 -14.84 -40.16 -26.54
CA PHE A 201 -14.29 -40.47 -27.86
C PHE A 201 -12.91 -39.80 -28.05
N VAL A 202 -12.16 -40.28 -29.05
CA VAL A 202 -10.78 -39.84 -29.32
C VAL A 202 -10.75 -39.01 -30.60
N GLU A 203 -10.11 -37.85 -30.57
CA GLU A 203 -9.85 -37.01 -31.75
C GLU A 203 -8.37 -36.66 -31.86
N LYS A 204 -7.93 -36.36 -33.08
CA LYS A 204 -6.63 -35.74 -33.31
C LYS A 204 -6.56 -34.40 -32.59
N TYR A 205 -5.46 -34.16 -31.86
CA TYR A 205 -5.26 -32.90 -31.15
C TYR A 205 -4.42 -31.93 -31.98
N ILE A 206 -5.03 -30.79 -32.35
CA ILE A 206 -4.31 -29.68 -33.00
C ILE A 206 -3.60 -28.86 -31.92
N ARG A 207 -2.26 -28.80 -31.96
CA ARG A 207 -1.46 -28.11 -30.94
C ARG A 207 -1.60 -26.59 -31.00
N ARG A 208 -1.58 -26.02 -32.21
CA ARG A 208 -1.64 -24.58 -32.47
C ARG A 208 -2.91 -24.23 -33.24
N ALA A 209 -4.05 -24.32 -32.56
CA ALA A 209 -5.33 -24.01 -33.17
C ALA A 209 -5.74 -22.55 -32.91
N ARG A 210 -6.43 -21.95 -33.87
CA ARG A 210 -7.36 -20.85 -33.62
C ARG A 210 -8.77 -21.41 -33.50
N HIS A 211 -9.54 -20.92 -32.55
CA HIS A 211 -10.94 -21.26 -32.42
C HIS A 211 -11.76 -20.19 -33.15
N ILE A 212 -12.29 -20.54 -34.31
CA ILE A 212 -13.07 -19.64 -35.16
C ILE A 212 -14.50 -20.14 -35.21
N GLU A 213 -15.48 -19.26 -35.04
CA GLU A 213 -16.88 -19.63 -35.04
C GLU A 213 -17.70 -18.70 -35.93
N VAL A 214 -18.76 -19.21 -36.56
CA VAL A 214 -19.58 -18.46 -37.52
C VAL A 214 -21.00 -18.30 -37.00
N GLN A 215 -21.46 -17.06 -36.96
CA GLN A 215 -22.83 -16.73 -36.59
C GLN A 215 -23.78 -17.07 -37.74
N LEU A 216 -24.79 -17.89 -37.48
CA LEU A 216 -25.91 -18.17 -38.37
C LEU A 216 -27.19 -17.49 -37.90
N LEU A 217 -28.04 -17.14 -38.87
CA LEU A 217 -29.41 -16.70 -38.64
C LEU A 217 -30.30 -17.26 -39.76
N GLY A 218 -31.25 -18.13 -39.39
CA GLY A 218 -32.21 -18.74 -40.32
C GLY A 218 -33.65 -18.40 -39.96
N ASP A 219 -34.56 -18.41 -40.94
CA ASP A 219 -36.00 -18.22 -40.72
C ASP A 219 -36.84 -19.47 -41.03
N LYS A 220 -38.13 -19.40 -40.70
CA LYS A 220 -39.12 -20.46 -40.96
C LYS A 220 -39.43 -20.69 -42.45
N HIS A 221 -38.86 -19.87 -43.34
CA HIS A 221 -39.14 -19.84 -44.77
C HIS A 221 -37.97 -20.41 -45.59
N GLY A 222 -36.96 -20.97 -44.91
CA GLY A 222 -35.80 -21.61 -45.52
C GLY A 222 -34.68 -20.64 -45.89
N ASN A 223 -34.77 -19.36 -45.52
CA ASN A 223 -33.67 -18.42 -45.70
C ASN A 223 -32.64 -18.63 -44.58
N LEU A 224 -31.35 -18.56 -44.94
CA LEU A 224 -30.24 -18.73 -44.02
C LEU A 224 -29.08 -17.84 -44.44
N VAL A 225 -28.57 -17.03 -43.51
CA VAL A 225 -27.41 -16.15 -43.71
C VAL A 225 -26.36 -16.39 -42.63
N HIS A 226 -25.12 -16.02 -42.92
CA HIS A 226 -24.07 -15.89 -41.89
C HIS A 226 -23.84 -14.40 -41.57
N LEU A 227 -23.51 -14.10 -40.32
CA LEU A 227 -23.11 -12.77 -39.87
C LEU A 227 -21.61 -12.72 -39.56
N TYR A 228 -20.83 -13.34 -40.46
CA TYR A 228 -19.36 -13.50 -40.35
C TYR A 228 -18.90 -14.32 -39.14
N GLU A 229 -17.58 -14.38 -38.98
CA GLU A 229 -16.90 -15.15 -37.96
C GLU A 229 -16.47 -14.33 -36.75
N ARG A 230 -16.27 -15.03 -35.63
CA ARG A 230 -15.60 -14.55 -34.43
C ARG A 230 -14.36 -15.38 -34.15
N ASP A 231 -13.32 -14.74 -33.63
CA ASP A 231 -12.16 -15.40 -33.07
C ASP A 231 -12.31 -15.51 -31.55
N CYS A 232 -12.40 -16.75 -31.08
CA CYS A 232 -12.56 -17.12 -29.68
C CYS A 232 -11.34 -17.91 -29.18
N SER A 233 -10.17 -17.74 -29.81
CA SER A 233 -8.94 -18.46 -29.48
C SER A 233 -8.39 -18.13 -28.10
N LEU A 234 -8.77 -17.00 -27.51
CA LEU A 234 -8.27 -16.58 -26.21
C LEU A 234 -9.02 -17.33 -25.11
N GLN A 235 -8.46 -18.49 -24.76
CA GLN A 235 -9.06 -19.45 -23.85
C GLN A 235 -8.13 -19.80 -22.70
N ARG A 236 -8.71 -20.01 -21.51
CA ARG A 236 -8.01 -20.57 -20.35
C ARG A 236 -8.70 -21.86 -19.97
N ARG A 237 -7.97 -22.98 -19.92
CA ARG A 237 -8.55 -24.31 -19.65
C ARG A 237 -9.79 -24.61 -20.51
N HIS A 238 -9.71 -24.25 -21.80
CA HIS A 238 -10.80 -24.40 -22.79
C HIS A 238 -12.06 -23.54 -22.53
N GLN A 239 -11.97 -22.51 -21.70
CA GLN A 239 -13.04 -21.52 -21.50
C GLN A 239 -12.68 -20.19 -22.19
N LYS A 240 -13.60 -19.63 -22.97
CA LYS A 240 -13.44 -18.36 -23.68
C LYS A 240 -13.35 -17.18 -22.71
N VAL A 241 -12.38 -16.30 -22.94
CA VAL A 241 -12.06 -15.15 -22.09
C VAL A 241 -12.26 -13.83 -22.83
N VAL A 242 -11.78 -13.76 -24.07
CA VAL A 242 -11.85 -12.59 -24.95
C VAL A 242 -12.26 -13.07 -26.34
N GLU A 243 -13.19 -12.33 -26.95
CA GLU A 243 -13.70 -12.66 -28.28
C GLU A 243 -13.58 -11.45 -29.20
N ILE A 244 -13.26 -11.70 -30.47
CA ILE A 244 -12.97 -10.67 -31.47
C ILE A 244 -13.83 -10.91 -32.72
N ALA A 245 -14.39 -9.85 -33.31
CA ALA A 245 -15.05 -9.91 -34.61
C ALA A 245 -14.59 -8.75 -35.50
N PRO A 246 -14.35 -8.97 -36.82
CA PRO A 246 -14.00 -10.26 -37.41
C PRO A 246 -12.62 -10.75 -36.90
N SER A 247 -12.23 -11.95 -37.29
CA SER A 247 -10.94 -12.54 -36.90
C SER A 247 -9.76 -11.75 -37.47
N PRO A 248 -8.81 -11.22 -36.66
CA PRO A 248 -7.66 -10.48 -37.16
C PRO A 248 -6.69 -11.41 -37.88
N ASN A 249 -6.10 -10.97 -39.00
CA ASN A 249 -5.13 -11.76 -39.78
C ASN A 249 -5.62 -13.15 -40.22
N LEU A 250 -6.93 -13.34 -40.37
CA LEU A 250 -7.50 -14.48 -41.06
C LEU A 250 -7.55 -14.16 -42.57
N ASP A 251 -7.00 -15.05 -43.38
CA ASP A 251 -7.03 -14.94 -44.84
C ASP A 251 -8.48 -14.87 -45.35
N ALA A 252 -8.74 -14.02 -46.35
CA ALA A 252 -10.10 -13.77 -46.83
C ALA A 252 -10.73 -15.00 -47.47
N ASP A 253 -9.97 -15.76 -48.27
CA ASP A 253 -10.48 -16.97 -48.92
C ASP A 253 -10.77 -18.04 -47.87
N LEU A 254 -9.91 -18.17 -46.85
CA LEU A 254 -10.14 -19.09 -45.74
C LEU A 254 -11.39 -18.69 -44.92
N ARG A 255 -11.59 -17.41 -44.64
CA ARG A 255 -12.79 -16.90 -43.98
C ARG A 255 -14.05 -17.28 -44.75
N ASP A 256 -14.05 -17.07 -46.06
CA ASP A 256 -15.19 -17.37 -46.92
C ASP A 256 -15.46 -18.88 -46.94
N GLN A 257 -14.43 -19.72 -47.02
CA GLN A 257 -14.57 -21.17 -46.91
C GLN A 257 -15.22 -21.60 -45.59
N ILE A 258 -14.78 -21.03 -44.46
CA ILE A 258 -15.33 -21.32 -43.13
C ILE A 258 -16.80 -20.87 -43.04
N CYS A 259 -17.13 -19.68 -43.53
CA CYS A 259 -18.50 -19.17 -43.55
C CYS A 259 -19.43 -20.02 -44.44
N GLN A 260 -18.95 -20.42 -45.63
CA GLN A 260 -19.71 -21.30 -46.51
C GLN A 260 -19.88 -22.70 -45.92
N ALA A 261 -18.88 -23.23 -45.21
CA ALA A 261 -19.01 -24.50 -44.50
C ALA A 261 -20.09 -24.44 -43.41
N ALA A 262 -20.16 -23.34 -42.65
CA ALA A 262 -21.22 -23.12 -41.67
C ALA A 262 -22.61 -23.09 -42.35
N LEU A 263 -22.75 -22.40 -43.48
CA LEU A 263 -24.00 -22.40 -44.26
C LEU A 263 -24.36 -23.78 -44.81
N LYS A 264 -23.39 -24.59 -45.26
CA LYS A 264 -23.64 -25.97 -45.71
C LYS A 264 -24.23 -26.81 -44.57
N ILE A 265 -23.63 -26.75 -43.37
CA ILE A 265 -24.14 -27.43 -42.18
C ILE A 265 -25.54 -26.95 -41.84
N GLY A 266 -25.77 -25.64 -41.78
CA GLY A 266 -27.08 -25.08 -41.48
C GLY A 266 -28.16 -25.48 -42.49
N ARG A 267 -27.84 -25.51 -43.78
CA ARG A 267 -28.76 -25.98 -44.84
C ARG A 267 -29.09 -27.47 -44.70
N ALA A 268 -28.13 -28.29 -44.30
CA ALA A 268 -28.33 -29.74 -44.13
C ALA A 268 -29.35 -30.09 -43.03
N VAL A 269 -29.54 -29.20 -42.05
CA VAL A 269 -30.50 -29.36 -40.94
C VAL A 269 -31.66 -28.38 -40.99
N HIS A 270 -31.81 -27.63 -42.09
CA HIS A 270 -32.82 -26.57 -42.24
C HIS A 270 -32.83 -25.57 -41.07
N TYR A 271 -31.65 -25.14 -40.65
CA TYR A 271 -31.44 -24.38 -39.41
C TYR A 271 -32.36 -23.14 -39.29
N GLU A 272 -33.04 -23.02 -38.15
CA GLU A 272 -33.95 -21.91 -37.81
C GLU A 272 -33.43 -21.13 -36.59
N ASN A 273 -33.69 -19.82 -36.56
CA ASN A 273 -33.30 -18.88 -35.51
C ASN A 273 -31.77 -18.63 -35.49
N ALA A 274 -31.23 -18.12 -34.39
CA ALA A 274 -29.79 -17.86 -34.26
C ALA A 274 -29.03 -19.07 -33.70
N GLY A 275 -27.87 -19.33 -34.28
CA GLY A 275 -26.93 -20.36 -33.82
C GLY A 275 -25.51 -20.08 -34.26
N THR A 276 -24.59 -20.88 -33.76
CA THR A 276 -23.17 -20.73 -34.11
C THR A 276 -22.56 -22.07 -34.48
N VAL A 277 -21.77 -22.09 -35.55
CA VAL A 277 -20.95 -23.25 -35.95
C VAL A 277 -19.51 -22.99 -35.57
N GLU A 278 -18.89 -23.86 -34.77
CA GLU A 278 -17.53 -23.71 -34.26
C GLU A 278 -16.51 -24.58 -35.04
N PHE A 279 -15.34 -24.01 -35.30
CA PHE A 279 -14.23 -24.61 -36.05
C PHE A 279 -12.89 -24.44 -35.32
N LEU A 280 -12.00 -25.41 -35.49
CA LEU A 280 -10.57 -25.23 -35.23
C LEU A 280 -9.86 -24.96 -36.55
N VAL A 281 -9.09 -23.88 -36.60
CA VAL A 281 -8.17 -23.60 -37.70
C VAL A 281 -6.76 -23.93 -37.24
N ASP A 282 -6.09 -24.85 -37.94
CA ASP A 282 -4.68 -25.15 -37.68
C ASP A 282 -3.82 -23.99 -38.19
N SER A 283 -3.06 -23.37 -37.28
CA SER A 283 -2.21 -22.22 -37.63
C SER A 283 -1.00 -22.62 -38.50
N ASP A 284 -0.62 -23.89 -38.49
CA ASP A 284 0.53 -24.40 -39.22
C ASP A 284 0.15 -24.83 -40.65
N THR A 285 -0.98 -25.52 -40.83
CA THR A 285 -1.45 -25.99 -42.15
C THR A 285 -2.45 -25.06 -42.85
N ARG A 286 -3.09 -24.15 -42.09
CA ARG A 286 -4.22 -23.31 -42.53
C ARG A 286 -5.49 -24.07 -42.90
N GLU A 287 -5.58 -25.34 -42.51
CA GLU A 287 -6.80 -26.13 -42.65
C GLU A 287 -7.76 -25.84 -41.49
N PHE A 288 -9.06 -25.97 -41.74
CA PHE A 288 -10.09 -25.79 -40.73
C PHE A 288 -10.92 -27.07 -40.55
N TYR A 289 -11.44 -27.27 -39.36
CA TYR A 289 -12.16 -28.49 -38.98
C TYR A 289 -13.35 -28.15 -38.09
N PHE A 290 -14.52 -28.70 -38.42
CA PHE A 290 -15.73 -28.57 -37.61
C PHE A 290 -15.56 -29.21 -36.22
N ILE A 291 -16.11 -28.55 -35.19
CA ILE A 291 -16.12 -29.02 -33.81
C ILE A 291 -17.54 -29.31 -33.33
N GLU A 292 -18.40 -28.28 -33.31
CA GLU A 292 -19.74 -28.34 -32.74
C GLU A 292 -20.65 -27.24 -33.30
N VAL A 293 -21.95 -27.39 -33.09
CA VAL A 293 -22.94 -26.34 -33.30
C VAL A 293 -23.50 -25.97 -31.93
N ASN A 294 -23.57 -24.68 -31.63
CA ASN A 294 -24.28 -24.14 -30.48
C ASN A 294 -25.66 -23.66 -30.99
N PRO A 295 -26.75 -24.42 -30.77
CA PRO A 295 -28.06 -24.11 -31.34
C PRO A 295 -28.81 -23.03 -30.54
N ARG A 296 -28.14 -21.91 -30.26
CA ARG A 296 -28.63 -20.79 -29.44
C ARG A 296 -27.77 -19.53 -29.65
N ILE A 297 -28.18 -18.42 -29.04
CA ILE A 297 -27.31 -17.24 -28.89
C ILE A 297 -26.09 -17.55 -28.01
N GLN A 298 -24.99 -16.85 -28.23
CA GLN A 298 -23.77 -16.92 -27.41
C GLN A 298 -23.49 -15.62 -26.68
N VAL A 299 -22.63 -15.69 -25.65
CA VAL A 299 -22.24 -14.53 -24.82
C VAL A 299 -21.63 -13.42 -25.68
N GLU A 300 -20.85 -13.82 -26.68
CA GLU A 300 -20.08 -13.04 -27.64
C GLU A 300 -20.84 -12.59 -28.90
N HIS A 301 -22.17 -12.77 -28.97
CA HIS A 301 -22.97 -12.23 -30.08
C HIS A 301 -22.76 -10.71 -30.28
N THR A 302 -22.48 -10.00 -29.20
CA THR A 302 -22.30 -8.55 -29.13
C THR A 302 -21.22 -8.02 -30.07
N VAL A 303 -20.08 -8.71 -30.23
CA VAL A 303 -19.03 -8.26 -31.17
C VAL A 303 -19.47 -8.39 -32.61
N THR A 304 -20.31 -9.38 -32.93
CA THR A 304 -20.92 -9.52 -34.25
C THR A 304 -21.94 -8.41 -34.50
N GLU A 305 -22.80 -8.10 -33.54
CA GLU A 305 -23.73 -6.96 -33.66
C GLU A 305 -22.98 -5.64 -33.89
N GLU A 306 -21.88 -5.40 -33.16
CA GLU A 306 -21.08 -4.19 -33.31
C GLU A 306 -20.47 -4.03 -34.72
N VAL A 307 -19.98 -5.10 -35.34
CA VAL A 307 -19.35 -5.00 -36.67
C VAL A 307 -20.35 -5.10 -37.81
N THR A 308 -21.48 -5.78 -37.64
CA THR A 308 -22.48 -5.95 -38.71
C THR A 308 -23.60 -4.91 -38.66
N GLY A 309 -23.90 -4.36 -37.47
CA GLY A 309 -25.08 -3.52 -37.23
C GLY A 309 -26.39 -4.28 -37.13
N VAL A 310 -26.36 -5.63 -37.15
CA VAL A 310 -27.55 -6.47 -37.05
C VAL A 310 -27.82 -6.77 -35.57
N ASP A 311 -29.04 -6.47 -35.09
CA ASP A 311 -29.50 -6.89 -33.77
C ASP A 311 -29.95 -8.35 -33.83
N ILE A 312 -29.14 -9.24 -33.25
CA ILE A 312 -29.34 -10.68 -33.32
C ILE A 312 -30.55 -11.06 -32.46
N VAL A 313 -30.67 -10.55 -31.24
CA VAL A 313 -31.78 -10.88 -30.33
C VAL A 313 -33.12 -10.42 -30.90
N LYS A 314 -33.16 -9.24 -31.52
CA LYS A 314 -34.36 -8.73 -32.20
C LYS A 314 -34.77 -9.69 -33.32
N SER A 315 -33.79 -10.09 -34.13
CA SER A 315 -34.00 -11.05 -35.21
C SER A 315 -34.50 -12.40 -34.70
N GLN A 316 -33.99 -12.90 -33.56
CA GLN A 316 -34.45 -14.14 -32.96
C GLN A 316 -35.94 -14.08 -32.58
N ILE A 317 -36.38 -12.99 -31.95
CA ILE A 317 -37.77 -12.80 -31.53
C ILE A 317 -38.68 -12.68 -32.75
N LEU A 318 -38.30 -11.87 -33.74
CA LEU A 318 -39.08 -11.68 -34.97
C LEU A 318 -39.18 -12.96 -35.80
N VAL A 319 -38.09 -13.71 -35.96
CA VAL A 319 -38.10 -15.03 -36.63
C VAL A 319 -39.01 -16.02 -35.89
N ALA A 320 -38.93 -16.07 -34.55
CA ALA A 320 -39.81 -16.93 -33.77
C ALA A 320 -41.30 -16.58 -33.98
N SER A 321 -41.60 -15.29 -34.17
CA SER A 321 -42.93 -14.76 -34.52
C SER A 321 -43.37 -15.08 -35.97
N GLY A 322 -42.46 -15.60 -36.80
CA GLY A 322 -42.71 -16.01 -38.18
C GLY A 322 -42.28 -15.01 -39.26
N ALA A 323 -41.52 -13.97 -38.90
CA ALA A 323 -40.95 -13.03 -39.87
C ALA A 323 -39.96 -13.73 -40.81
N GLN A 324 -39.86 -13.24 -42.05
CA GLN A 324 -38.79 -13.61 -42.98
C GLN A 324 -37.54 -12.77 -42.70
N LEU A 325 -36.35 -13.26 -43.02
CA LEU A 325 -35.12 -12.47 -42.91
C LEU A 325 -35.18 -11.17 -43.75
N SER A 326 -35.93 -11.18 -44.85
CA SER A 326 -36.19 -10.02 -45.71
C SER A 326 -37.15 -8.98 -45.12
N ASP A 327 -37.80 -9.27 -43.99
CA ASP A 327 -38.72 -8.33 -43.35
C ASP A 327 -38.00 -6.99 -43.07
N PRO A 328 -38.60 -5.83 -43.36
CA PRO A 328 -37.96 -4.53 -43.14
C PRO A 328 -37.48 -4.30 -41.70
N GLU A 329 -38.10 -4.95 -40.70
CA GLU A 329 -37.64 -4.85 -39.31
C GLU A 329 -36.37 -5.65 -39.01
N ILE A 330 -36.03 -6.64 -39.85
CA ILE A 330 -34.79 -7.44 -39.80
C ILE A 330 -33.76 -6.92 -40.82
N GLY A 331 -34.17 -6.69 -42.07
CA GLY A 331 -33.36 -6.03 -43.11
C GLY A 331 -32.38 -6.92 -43.87
N LEU A 332 -32.56 -8.24 -43.86
CA LEU A 332 -31.63 -9.24 -44.44
C LEU A 332 -32.21 -9.95 -45.67
N GLY A 333 -32.74 -9.16 -46.62
CA GLY A 333 -33.35 -9.67 -47.85
C GLY A 333 -32.36 -10.01 -48.98
N ALA A 334 -32.90 -10.51 -50.10
CA ALA A 334 -32.12 -10.80 -51.29
C ALA A 334 -31.48 -9.52 -51.85
N GLY A 335 -30.14 -9.46 -51.84
CA GLY A 335 -29.35 -8.29 -52.26
C GLY A 335 -28.72 -7.48 -51.12
N THR A 336 -28.99 -7.81 -49.85
CA THR A 336 -28.29 -7.21 -48.71
C THR A 336 -26.82 -7.65 -48.71
N VAL A 337 -25.90 -6.70 -48.91
CA VAL A 337 -24.45 -6.92 -48.74
C VAL A 337 -24.09 -6.54 -47.29
N LEU A 338 -23.82 -7.56 -46.47
CA LEU A 338 -23.27 -7.38 -45.13
C LEU A 338 -21.75 -7.41 -45.23
N GLU A 339 -21.07 -6.38 -44.75
CA GLU A 339 -19.62 -6.39 -44.57
C GLU A 339 -19.27 -5.92 -43.15
N PRO A 340 -18.32 -6.57 -42.45
CA PRO A 340 -17.90 -6.13 -41.12
C PRO A 340 -17.28 -4.73 -41.15
N ARG A 341 -17.83 -3.81 -40.34
CA ARG A 341 -17.36 -2.43 -40.22
C ARG A 341 -16.37 -2.28 -39.08
N GLY A 342 -15.09 -2.48 -39.39
CA GLY A 342 -13.99 -2.41 -38.42
C GLY A 342 -13.90 -3.68 -37.57
N TYR A 343 -13.43 -3.53 -36.33
CA TYR A 343 -13.23 -4.63 -35.38
C TYR A 343 -13.93 -4.33 -34.06
N ALA A 344 -14.44 -5.38 -33.42
CA ALA A 344 -14.96 -5.35 -32.07
C ALA A 344 -14.26 -6.41 -31.20
N ILE A 345 -14.05 -6.07 -29.93
CA ILE A 345 -13.43 -6.94 -28.92
C ILE A 345 -14.35 -6.96 -27.71
N GLN A 346 -14.69 -8.15 -27.21
CA GLN A 346 -15.39 -8.34 -25.95
C GLN A 346 -14.44 -8.84 -24.87
N CYS A 347 -14.51 -8.23 -23.69
CA CYS A 347 -13.89 -8.74 -22.47
C CYS A 347 -14.95 -8.88 -21.38
N ARG A 348 -14.89 -9.98 -20.63
CA ARG A 348 -15.78 -10.25 -19.50
C ARG A 348 -15.08 -9.82 -18.21
N VAL A 349 -15.60 -8.77 -17.57
CA VAL A 349 -15.11 -8.38 -16.25
C VAL A 349 -15.79 -9.26 -15.21
N THR A 350 -14.99 -10.04 -14.48
CA THR A 350 -15.44 -11.02 -13.47
C THR A 350 -14.86 -10.69 -12.09
N THR A 351 -15.39 -11.34 -11.04
CA THR A 351 -14.81 -11.29 -9.70
C THR A 351 -13.62 -12.23 -9.49
N GLU A 352 -13.18 -12.93 -10.53
CA GLU A 352 -12.05 -13.86 -10.43
C GLU A 352 -10.76 -13.10 -10.11
N ASN A 353 -10.06 -13.52 -9.06
CA ASN A 353 -8.80 -12.93 -8.64
C ASN A 353 -7.62 -13.58 -9.38
N PRO A 354 -6.98 -12.89 -10.35
CA PRO A 354 -5.91 -13.49 -11.14
C PRO A 354 -4.64 -13.78 -10.32
N ALA A 355 -4.45 -13.08 -9.19
CA ALA A 355 -3.36 -13.32 -8.25
C ALA A 355 -3.61 -14.52 -7.32
N ASN A 356 -4.85 -15.06 -7.34
CA ASN A 356 -5.23 -16.25 -6.57
C ASN A 356 -5.89 -17.30 -7.48
N ASN A 357 -5.18 -17.69 -8.54
CA ASN A 357 -5.58 -18.74 -9.49
C ASN A 357 -6.97 -18.56 -10.14
N PHE A 358 -7.45 -17.31 -10.25
CA PHE A 358 -8.79 -16.96 -10.76
C PHE A 358 -9.93 -17.49 -9.88
N MET A 359 -9.68 -17.65 -8.58
CA MET A 359 -10.75 -17.92 -7.63
C MET A 359 -11.72 -16.73 -7.60
N PRO A 360 -13.04 -16.93 -7.81
CA PRO A 360 -14.01 -15.85 -7.72
C PRO A 360 -14.08 -15.27 -6.32
N ASP A 361 -14.03 -13.96 -6.25
CA ASP A 361 -14.26 -13.20 -5.02
C ASP A 361 -15.76 -12.92 -4.85
N TYR A 362 -16.19 -12.77 -3.60
CA TYR A 362 -17.60 -12.61 -3.23
C TYR A 362 -17.76 -11.49 -2.19
N GLY A 363 -18.97 -10.99 -2.04
CA GLY A 363 -19.27 -9.95 -1.07
C GLY A 363 -19.91 -8.72 -1.71
N ARG A 364 -19.94 -7.63 -0.94
CA ARG A 364 -20.62 -6.40 -1.34
C ARG A 364 -19.72 -5.53 -2.22
N ILE A 365 -20.24 -5.09 -3.35
CA ILE A 365 -19.61 -4.06 -4.18
C ILE A 365 -19.87 -2.70 -3.51
N THR A 366 -18.89 -2.14 -2.82
CA THR A 366 -19.02 -0.85 -2.13
C THR A 366 -19.05 0.33 -3.09
N HIS A 367 -18.37 0.20 -4.24
CA HIS A 367 -18.37 1.21 -5.28
C HIS A 367 -18.23 0.57 -6.66
N TYR A 368 -19.13 0.94 -7.58
CA TYR A 368 -19.09 0.55 -8.98
C TYR A 368 -19.19 1.79 -9.87
N ARG A 369 -18.16 2.03 -10.67
CA ARG A 369 -18.15 3.02 -11.75
C ARG A 369 -17.76 2.34 -13.05
N SER A 370 -18.70 2.27 -13.97
CA SER A 370 -18.46 1.86 -15.34
C SER A 370 -17.71 2.93 -16.12
N ALA A 371 -17.06 2.53 -17.21
CA ALA A 371 -16.40 3.41 -18.16
C ALA A 371 -17.12 3.36 -19.51
N SER A 372 -17.44 4.53 -20.08
CA SER A 372 -18.23 4.66 -21.32
C SER A 372 -17.53 5.58 -22.33
N GLY A 373 -18.20 5.98 -23.40
CA GLY A 373 -17.66 6.87 -24.44
C GLY A 373 -17.68 6.23 -25.82
N MET A 374 -17.15 6.94 -26.83
CA MET A 374 -17.23 6.51 -28.22
C MET A 374 -16.66 5.10 -28.45
N GLY A 375 -17.47 4.24 -29.05
CA GLY A 375 -17.07 2.87 -29.39
C GLY A 375 -16.96 1.92 -28.19
N ILE A 376 -17.63 2.22 -27.06
CA ILE A 376 -17.75 1.32 -25.92
C ILE A 376 -19.23 0.96 -25.72
N ARG A 377 -19.51 -0.34 -25.68
CA ARG A 377 -20.80 -0.93 -25.28
C ARG A 377 -20.62 -1.70 -23.98
N LEU A 378 -21.63 -1.63 -23.11
CA LEU A 378 -21.65 -2.31 -21.81
C LEU A 378 -22.94 -3.10 -21.63
N ASP A 379 -22.79 -4.40 -21.38
CA ASP A 379 -23.88 -5.29 -20.99
C ASP A 379 -23.61 -5.76 -19.55
N ALA A 380 -24.19 -5.02 -18.59
CA ALA A 380 -24.01 -5.27 -17.17
C ALA A 380 -24.86 -6.46 -16.70
N GLY A 381 -24.25 -7.35 -15.90
CA GLY A 381 -24.92 -8.47 -15.25
C GLY A 381 -25.40 -8.08 -13.86
N THR A 382 -24.58 -8.36 -12.85
CA THR A 382 -24.93 -8.20 -11.43
C THR A 382 -24.38 -6.92 -10.79
N ALA A 383 -23.57 -6.16 -11.52
CA ALA A 383 -22.75 -5.11 -10.93
C ALA A 383 -23.45 -3.75 -10.85
N PHE A 384 -23.64 -3.26 -9.62
CA PHE A 384 -24.01 -1.88 -9.28
C PHE A 384 -23.50 -1.55 -7.87
N SER A 385 -23.43 -0.26 -7.52
CA SER A 385 -23.02 0.15 -6.16
C SER A 385 -24.02 -0.38 -5.13
N GLY A 386 -23.53 -1.18 -4.18
CA GLY A 386 -24.34 -1.87 -3.18
C GLY A 386 -24.71 -3.31 -3.52
N ALA A 387 -24.45 -3.78 -4.75
CA ALA A 387 -24.72 -5.17 -5.16
C ALA A 387 -23.98 -6.19 -4.29
N VAL A 388 -24.57 -7.37 -4.11
CA VAL A 388 -23.93 -8.48 -3.38
C VAL A 388 -23.64 -9.60 -4.37
N VAL A 389 -22.36 -9.92 -4.53
CA VAL A 389 -21.89 -11.04 -5.36
C VAL A 389 -21.90 -12.30 -4.51
N THR A 390 -22.72 -13.27 -4.91
CA THR A 390 -22.95 -14.54 -4.19
C THR A 390 -22.15 -15.69 -4.81
N PRO A 391 -21.82 -16.76 -4.05
CA PRO A 391 -21.08 -17.92 -4.57
C PRO A 391 -21.88 -18.89 -5.45
N PHE A 392 -23.18 -18.66 -5.63
CA PHE A 392 -24.09 -19.62 -6.26
C PHE A 392 -24.01 -19.63 -7.80
N TYR A 393 -23.67 -18.50 -8.42
CA TYR A 393 -23.73 -18.31 -9.88
C TYR A 393 -22.36 -18.05 -10.51
N ASP A 394 -22.35 -17.62 -11.76
CA ASP A 394 -21.14 -17.17 -12.44
C ASP A 394 -20.61 -15.86 -11.84
N SER A 395 -19.32 -15.62 -12.02
CA SER A 395 -18.59 -14.47 -11.46
C SER A 395 -18.71 -13.20 -12.30
N LEU A 396 -19.59 -13.17 -13.32
CA LEU A 396 -19.70 -12.08 -14.28
C LEU A 396 -20.27 -10.81 -13.65
N LEU A 397 -19.54 -9.70 -13.79
CA LEU A 397 -19.98 -8.37 -13.40
C LEU A 397 -20.57 -7.61 -14.58
N VAL A 398 -19.79 -7.49 -15.67
CA VAL A 398 -20.16 -6.74 -16.88
C VAL A 398 -19.37 -7.25 -18.08
N LYS A 399 -20.04 -7.33 -19.23
CA LYS A 399 -19.36 -7.49 -20.53
C LYS A 399 -19.01 -6.11 -21.06
N VAL A 400 -17.75 -5.93 -21.42
CA VAL A 400 -17.25 -4.70 -22.04
C VAL A 400 -16.95 -5.03 -23.48
N ILE A 401 -17.54 -4.25 -24.39
CA ILE A 401 -17.31 -4.39 -25.82
C ILE A 401 -16.73 -3.09 -26.33
N SER A 402 -15.62 -3.18 -27.06
CA SER A 402 -14.96 -2.04 -27.69
C SER A 402 -14.98 -2.21 -29.20
N LYS A 403 -15.23 -1.12 -29.93
CA LYS A 403 -15.23 -1.09 -31.40
C LYS A 403 -14.21 -0.09 -31.92
N GLY A 404 -13.53 -0.40 -33.02
CA GLY A 404 -12.56 0.47 -33.69
C GLY A 404 -12.46 0.19 -35.19
N ILE A 405 -12.03 1.15 -36.00
CA ILE A 405 -11.84 0.94 -37.44
C ILE A 405 -10.67 -0.04 -37.68
N ARG A 406 -9.57 0.13 -36.94
CA ARG A 406 -8.46 -0.82 -36.89
C ARG A 406 -8.56 -1.65 -35.61
N PHE A 407 -8.08 -2.89 -35.67
CA PHE A 407 -8.04 -3.79 -34.52
C PHE A 407 -7.31 -3.17 -33.30
N VAL A 408 -6.17 -2.53 -33.54
CA VAL A 408 -5.40 -1.83 -32.49
C VAL A 408 -6.19 -0.67 -31.86
N ASP A 409 -7.07 0.00 -32.61
CA ASP A 409 -7.90 1.08 -32.04
C ASP A 409 -8.99 0.51 -31.12
N ALA A 410 -9.57 -0.64 -31.46
CA ALA A 410 -10.48 -1.37 -30.57
C ALA A 410 -9.74 -1.80 -29.29
N ALA A 411 -8.55 -2.38 -29.42
CA ALA A 411 -7.73 -2.80 -28.28
C ALA A 411 -7.36 -1.63 -27.35
N LYS A 412 -6.95 -0.48 -27.89
CA LYS A 412 -6.67 0.73 -27.11
C LYS A 412 -7.91 1.29 -26.42
N ARG A 413 -9.08 1.21 -27.06
CA ARG A 413 -10.36 1.61 -26.43
C ARG A 413 -10.72 0.67 -25.29
N MET A 414 -10.52 -0.64 -25.46
CA MET A 414 -10.68 -1.64 -24.40
C MET A 414 -9.75 -1.35 -23.23
N GLU A 415 -8.46 -1.15 -23.48
CA GLU A 415 -7.46 -0.81 -22.46
C GLU A 415 -7.89 0.43 -21.66
N ARG A 416 -8.23 1.53 -22.35
CA ARG A 416 -8.70 2.77 -21.72
C ARG A 416 -9.94 2.54 -20.86
N CYS A 417 -10.93 1.81 -21.38
CA CYS A 417 -12.15 1.48 -20.65
C CYS A 417 -11.84 0.68 -19.37
N LEU A 418 -11.04 -0.38 -19.47
CA LEU A 418 -10.62 -1.21 -18.34
C LEU A 418 -9.81 -0.41 -17.29
N GLN A 419 -8.97 0.52 -17.72
CA GLN A 419 -8.23 1.42 -16.82
C GLN A 419 -9.13 2.44 -16.12
N GLU A 420 -10.24 2.86 -16.71
CA GLU A 420 -11.20 3.82 -16.14
C GLU A 420 -12.19 3.19 -15.14
N PHE A 421 -12.47 1.88 -15.28
CA PHE A 421 -13.32 1.12 -14.38
C PHE A 421 -12.87 1.25 -12.92
N ARG A 422 -13.83 1.46 -12.02
CA ARG A 422 -13.59 1.41 -10.57
C ARG A 422 -14.58 0.44 -9.96
N VAL A 423 -14.07 -0.72 -9.55
CA VAL A 423 -14.80 -1.71 -8.74
C VAL A 423 -14.08 -1.81 -7.39
N ARG A 424 -14.86 -1.74 -6.31
CA ARG A 424 -14.40 -1.83 -4.92
C ARG A 424 -15.33 -2.77 -4.14
N GLY A 425 -14.78 -3.38 -3.09
CA GLY A 425 -15.46 -4.40 -2.28
C GLY A 425 -15.16 -5.83 -2.71
N VAL A 426 -14.88 -6.05 -4.00
CA VAL A 426 -14.44 -7.35 -4.55
C VAL A 426 -13.24 -7.17 -5.49
N LYS A 427 -12.39 -8.20 -5.61
CA LYS A 427 -11.35 -8.29 -6.63
C LYS A 427 -11.97 -8.50 -8.02
N THR A 428 -11.18 -8.21 -9.06
CA THR A 428 -11.61 -8.35 -10.45
C THR A 428 -10.49 -8.85 -11.35
N ASN A 429 -10.82 -9.48 -12.46
CA ASN A 429 -9.87 -9.91 -13.49
C ASN A 429 -9.31 -8.77 -14.39
N ILE A 430 -9.70 -7.52 -14.16
CA ILE A 430 -9.28 -6.34 -14.96
C ILE A 430 -7.76 -6.25 -15.19
N PRO A 431 -6.87 -6.43 -14.19
CA PRO A 431 -5.42 -6.32 -14.42
C PRO A 431 -4.92 -7.33 -15.45
N PHE A 432 -5.45 -8.55 -15.42
CA PHE A 432 -5.13 -9.60 -16.40
C PHE A 432 -5.65 -9.23 -17.80
N LEU A 433 -6.87 -8.70 -17.90
CA LEU A 433 -7.44 -8.25 -19.18
C LEU A 433 -6.61 -7.11 -19.81
N ILE A 434 -6.12 -6.16 -19.00
CA ILE A 434 -5.22 -5.08 -19.46
C ILE A 434 -3.94 -5.68 -20.05
N ASN A 435 -3.25 -6.55 -19.29
CA ASN A 435 -2.03 -7.22 -19.75
C ASN A 435 -2.28 -7.93 -21.10
N LEU A 436 -3.40 -8.66 -21.22
CA LEU A 436 -3.78 -9.40 -22.42
C LEU A 436 -3.96 -8.47 -23.62
N VAL A 437 -4.81 -7.43 -23.52
CA VAL A 437 -5.14 -6.57 -24.68
C VAL A 437 -3.98 -5.66 -25.11
N THR A 438 -2.99 -5.46 -24.24
CA THR A 438 -1.76 -4.72 -24.56
C THR A 438 -0.62 -5.62 -25.05
N HIS A 439 -0.77 -6.94 -25.01
CA HIS A 439 0.31 -7.86 -25.35
C HIS A 439 0.65 -7.82 -26.85
N PRO A 440 1.94 -7.79 -27.25
CA PRO A 440 2.32 -7.73 -28.66
C PRO A 440 1.72 -8.83 -29.54
N THR A 441 1.68 -10.08 -29.06
CA THR A 441 1.04 -11.21 -29.78
C THR A 441 -0.44 -10.98 -30.02
N PHE A 442 -1.15 -10.40 -29.04
CA PHE A 442 -2.57 -10.07 -29.17
C PHE A 442 -2.76 -8.96 -30.21
N LEU A 443 -2.03 -7.84 -30.08
CA LEU A 443 -2.12 -6.70 -31.00
C LEU A 443 -1.77 -7.06 -32.46
N ASN A 444 -0.90 -8.05 -32.64
CA ASN A 444 -0.53 -8.60 -33.94
C ASN A 444 -1.48 -9.71 -34.43
N GLY A 445 -2.59 -10.00 -33.75
CA GLY A 445 -3.58 -11.01 -34.16
C GLY A 445 -3.02 -12.44 -34.24
N GLY A 446 -1.97 -12.77 -33.49
CA GLY A 446 -1.25 -14.04 -33.57
C GLY A 446 -1.62 -15.06 -32.48
N CYS A 447 -2.71 -14.85 -31.75
CA CYS A 447 -3.09 -15.70 -30.63
C CYS A 447 -3.65 -17.06 -31.09
N THR A 448 -3.32 -18.11 -30.33
CA THR A 448 -3.87 -19.47 -30.47
C THR A 448 -4.58 -19.87 -29.18
N THR A 449 -5.26 -21.02 -29.18
CA THR A 449 -5.93 -21.60 -27.99
C THR A 449 -4.98 -21.89 -26.82
N LYS A 450 -3.67 -21.88 -27.04
CA LYS A 450 -2.64 -22.08 -26.00
C LYS A 450 -1.97 -20.80 -25.51
N PHE A 451 -2.26 -19.66 -26.13
CA PHE A 451 -1.55 -18.40 -25.86
C PHE A 451 -1.54 -18.06 -24.36
N LEU A 452 -2.67 -18.16 -23.67
CA LEU A 452 -2.75 -17.86 -22.24
C LEU A 452 -1.98 -18.87 -21.36
N ASP A 453 -1.90 -20.13 -21.78
CA ASP A 453 -1.18 -21.18 -21.05
C ASP A 453 0.35 -21.09 -21.26
N GLU A 454 0.79 -20.52 -22.38
CA GLU A 454 2.21 -20.42 -22.79
C GLU A 454 2.86 -19.05 -22.49
N THR A 455 2.11 -18.10 -21.89
CA THR A 455 2.56 -16.71 -21.67
C THR A 455 2.51 -16.31 -20.18
N PRO A 456 3.48 -16.74 -19.34
CA PRO A 456 3.50 -16.49 -17.90
C PRO A 456 3.50 -15.00 -17.50
N GLU A 457 4.04 -14.12 -18.34
CA GLU A 457 4.13 -12.68 -18.11
C GLU A 457 2.76 -12.00 -18.02
N LEU A 458 1.70 -12.58 -18.61
CA LEU A 458 0.33 -12.09 -18.46
C LEU A 458 -0.15 -12.11 -17.00
N PHE A 459 0.45 -12.97 -16.17
CA PHE A 459 0.12 -13.15 -14.76
C PHE A 459 1.02 -12.35 -13.82
N GLN A 460 1.89 -11.51 -14.36
CA GLN A 460 2.70 -10.58 -13.57
C GLN A 460 1.96 -9.24 -13.48
N TYR A 461 1.58 -8.85 -12.26
CA TYR A 461 0.79 -7.65 -12.03
C TYR A 461 1.60 -6.62 -11.24
N PRO A 462 1.61 -5.34 -11.65
CA PRO A 462 2.20 -4.29 -10.83
C PRO A 462 1.39 -4.13 -9.53
N GLN A 463 2.09 -3.96 -8.41
CA GLN A 463 1.42 -3.65 -7.15
C GLN A 463 0.76 -2.26 -7.23
N ARG A 464 -0.57 -2.21 -7.10
CA ARG A 464 -1.30 -0.93 -6.99
C ARG A 464 -0.89 -0.21 -5.70
N LYS A 465 -0.41 1.02 -5.83
CA LYS A 465 -0.12 1.91 -4.70
C LYS A 465 -1.44 2.43 -4.11
N ASP A 466 -1.93 1.81 -3.03
CA ASP A 466 -3.19 2.19 -2.37
C ASP A 466 -3.03 3.34 -1.36
N ARG A 467 -2.35 4.42 -1.77
CA ARG A 467 -1.96 5.51 -0.85
C ARG A 467 -3.17 6.22 -0.22
N ALA A 468 -4.19 6.53 -1.02
CA ALA A 468 -5.34 7.29 -0.54
C ALA A 468 -6.12 6.52 0.53
N THR A 469 -6.39 5.23 0.31
CA THR A 469 -7.08 4.39 1.31
C THR A 469 -6.27 4.31 2.60
N ARG A 470 -4.95 4.14 2.50
CA ARG A 470 -4.06 4.03 3.67
C ARG A 470 -3.97 5.32 4.49
N LEU A 471 -3.98 6.48 3.82
CA LEU A 471 -4.09 7.78 4.47
C LEU A 471 -5.46 7.98 5.14
N LEU A 472 -6.55 7.55 4.50
CA LEU A 472 -7.87 7.57 5.13
C LEU A 472 -7.94 6.64 6.33
N THR A 473 -7.29 5.47 6.29
CA THR A 473 -7.20 4.55 7.45
C THR A 473 -6.48 5.20 8.61
N PHE A 474 -5.36 5.90 8.37
CA PHE A 474 -4.67 6.67 9.42
C PHE A 474 -5.58 7.74 10.01
N LEU A 475 -6.21 8.55 9.15
CA LEU A 475 -7.09 9.61 9.62
C LEU A 475 -8.30 9.06 10.39
N GLY A 476 -8.87 7.95 9.92
CA GLY A 476 -9.91 7.21 10.64
C GLY A 476 -9.44 6.71 12.00
N ASP A 477 -8.21 6.20 12.10
CA ASP A 477 -7.61 5.78 13.38
C ASP A 477 -7.48 6.95 14.35
N ILE A 478 -7.02 8.12 13.89
CA ILE A 478 -6.95 9.33 14.73
C ILE A 478 -8.34 9.82 15.15
N ILE A 479 -9.33 9.75 14.27
CA ILE A 479 -10.71 10.17 14.56
C ILE A 479 -11.36 9.24 15.61
N VAL A 480 -11.15 7.92 15.51
CA VAL A 480 -11.76 6.94 16.41
C VAL A 480 -10.99 6.82 17.73
N ASN A 481 -9.67 6.67 17.66
CA ASN A 481 -8.82 6.30 18.80
C ASN A 481 -8.02 7.47 19.39
N GLY A 482 -8.02 8.63 18.74
CA GLY A 482 -7.13 9.75 19.06
C GLY A 482 -5.68 9.48 18.67
N ASN A 483 -4.84 10.51 18.80
CA ASN A 483 -3.40 10.38 18.58
C ASN A 483 -2.69 10.14 19.93
N PRO A 484 -1.87 9.08 20.08
CA PRO A 484 -1.20 8.76 21.34
C PRO A 484 -0.23 9.85 21.84
N LEU A 485 0.18 10.78 20.97
CA LEU A 485 1.03 11.91 21.35
C LEU A 485 0.29 12.99 22.14
N VAL A 486 -1.04 13.08 22.03
CA VAL A 486 -1.85 14.14 22.63
C VAL A 486 -3.07 13.56 23.35
N LYS A 487 -3.30 13.97 24.60
CA LYS A 487 -4.44 13.46 25.37
C LYS A 487 -5.78 13.97 24.84
N LYS A 488 -5.83 15.26 24.44
CA LYS A 488 -7.03 15.92 23.90
C LYS A 488 -6.62 17.15 23.10
N LYS A 489 -7.41 17.50 22.07
CA LYS A 489 -7.29 18.78 21.35
C LYS A 489 -7.53 19.95 22.32
N PRO A 490 -6.57 20.87 22.50
CA PRO A 490 -6.76 22.08 23.27
C PRO A 490 -7.83 23.00 22.66
N SER A 491 -8.58 23.71 23.52
CA SER A 491 -9.59 24.68 23.08
C SER A 491 -8.94 25.89 22.43
N GLY A 492 -9.49 26.36 21.30
CA GLY A 492 -9.06 27.60 20.63
C GLY A 492 -7.95 27.43 19.59
N ILE A 493 -7.49 26.20 19.30
CA ILE A 493 -6.57 25.96 18.18
C ILE A 493 -7.33 26.14 16.86
N SER A 494 -6.90 27.12 16.06
CA SER A 494 -7.42 27.33 14.70
C SER A 494 -6.98 26.19 13.77
N THR A 495 -7.91 25.72 12.94
CA THR A 495 -7.62 24.78 11.85
C THR A 495 -7.26 25.50 10.54
N ALA A 496 -7.37 26.84 10.50
CA ALA A 496 -6.98 27.62 9.34
C ALA A 496 -5.45 27.57 9.14
N PRO A 497 -4.98 27.54 7.88
CA PRO A 497 -3.55 27.61 7.58
C PRO A 497 -2.89 28.84 8.23
N ALA A 498 -1.67 28.66 8.73
CA ALA A 498 -0.88 29.78 9.23
C ALA A 498 -0.59 30.77 8.09
N PRO A 499 -0.68 32.09 8.34
CA PRO A 499 -0.46 33.11 7.33
C PRO A 499 1.01 33.11 6.89
N LEU A 500 1.24 32.95 5.58
CA LEU A 500 2.58 32.95 5.01
C LEU A 500 3.09 34.38 4.80
N PRO A 501 4.39 34.65 5.06
CA PRO A 501 5.03 35.90 4.70
C PRO A 501 4.92 36.17 3.20
N HIS A 502 4.68 37.44 2.84
CA HIS A 502 4.67 37.85 1.44
C HIS A 502 6.11 38.07 0.93
N PHE A 503 6.40 37.54 -0.24
CA PHE A 503 7.62 37.81 -1.01
C PHE A 503 7.29 37.69 -2.50
N ASP A 504 8.08 38.34 -3.35
CA ASP A 504 7.91 38.23 -4.80
C ASP A 504 8.64 36.99 -5.33
N ALA A 505 7.87 35.94 -5.63
CA ALA A 505 8.39 34.69 -6.18
C ALA A 505 8.96 34.82 -7.62
N ALA A 506 8.66 35.92 -8.33
CA ALA A 506 9.24 36.18 -9.65
C ALA A 506 10.65 36.77 -9.58
N HIS A 507 11.03 37.36 -8.43
CA HIS A 507 12.40 37.87 -8.24
C HIS A 507 13.38 36.69 -8.06
N PRO A 508 14.55 36.72 -8.72
CA PRO A 508 15.58 35.71 -8.50
C PRO A 508 15.99 35.62 -7.03
N LEU A 509 16.27 34.40 -6.57
CA LEU A 509 16.75 34.18 -5.20
C LEU A 509 18.03 35.00 -4.93
N PRO A 510 18.08 35.76 -3.82
CA PRO A 510 19.30 36.47 -3.43
C PRO A 510 20.44 35.48 -3.14
N LYS A 511 21.68 35.89 -3.43
CA LYS A 511 22.86 35.09 -3.03
C LYS A 511 22.96 35.05 -1.51
N GLY A 512 23.17 33.85 -0.97
CA GLY A 512 23.34 33.62 0.46
C GLY A 512 24.70 33.03 0.81
N THR A 513 24.86 32.64 2.06
CA THR A 513 26.13 32.09 2.60
C THR A 513 26.53 30.76 2.00
N ARG A 514 25.58 29.96 1.50
CA ARG A 514 25.90 28.71 0.81
C ARG A 514 26.54 28.95 -0.55
N ASP A 515 26.18 30.03 -1.23
CA ASP A 515 26.83 30.42 -2.48
C ASP A 515 28.28 30.82 -2.25
N GLU A 516 28.56 31.54 -1.15
CA GLU A 516 29.92 31.87 -0.73
C GLU A 516 30.75 30.63 -0.36
N LEU A 517 30.17 29.65 0.34
CA LEU A 517 30.83 28.37 0.61
C LEU A 517 31.18 27.64 -0.69
N LYS A 518 30.22 27.50 -1.61
CA LYS A 518 30.44 26.82 -2.89
C LYS A 518 31.51 27.50 -3.73
N ALA A 519 31.58 28.83 -3.70
CA ALA A 519 32.57 29.59 -4.45
C ALA A 519 34.00 29.47 -3.88
N ARG A 520 34.16 29.30 -2.57
CA ARG A 520 35.46 29.42 -1.87
C ARG A 520 35.99 28.11 -1.26
N GLY A 521 35.13 27.11 -1.09
CA GLY A 521 35.39 25.94 -0.25
C GLY A 521 35.48 26.29 1.25
N ALA A 522 35.45 25.28 2.12
CA ALA A 522 35.34 25.49 3.58
C ALA A 522 36.45 26.35 4.19
N LYS A 523 37.72 26.15 3.80
CA LYS A 523 38.86 26.96 4.28
C LYS A 523 38.79 28.42 3.82
N GLY A 524 38.47 28.65 2.54
CA GLY A 524 38.31 30.00 2.00
C GLY A 524 37.10 30.71 2.61
N PHE A 525 36.03 29.96 2.90
CA PHE A 525 34.85 30.46 3.59
C PHE A 525 35.13 30.82 5.05
N SER A 526 35.90 30.01 5.78
CA SER A 526 36.35 30.33 7.15
C SER A 526 37.10 31.68 7.20
N LYS A 527 37.99 31.94 6.24
CA LYS A 527 38.63 33.25 6.11
C LYS A 527 37.63 34.37 5.79
N TRP A 528 36.68 34.13 4.89
CA TRP A 528 35.63 35.10 4.58
C TRP A 528 34.80 35.49 5.81
N ILE A 529 34.56 34.56 6.74
CA ILE A 529 33.89 34.86 8.03
C ILE A 529 34.72 35.84 8.85
N LEU A 530 36.03 35.61 9.00
CA LEU A 530 36.93 36.51 9.74
C LEU A 530 36.98 37.92 9.15
N ASP A 531 36.83 38.04 7.82
CA ASP A 531 36.80 39.33 7.13
C ASP A 531 35.48 40.11 7.37
N GLN A 532 34.45 39.49 7.98
CA GLN A 532 33.16 40.15 8.24
C GLN A 532 33.22 41.11 9.44
N LYS A 533 32.79 42.35 9.21
CA LYS A 533 32.53 43.32 10.29
C LYS A 533 31.21 43.09 11.01
N ARG A 534 30.22 42.50 10.32
CA ARG A 534 28.91 42.18 10.89
C ARG A 534 29.00 40.99 11.85
N LEU A 535 28.14 40.96 12.86
CA LEU A 535 27.86 39.73 13.59
C LEU A 535 26.99 38.83 12.71
N LEU A 536 27.50 37.64 12.35
CA LEU A 536 26.73 36.66 11.61
C LEU A 536 25.79 35.89 12.56
N ILE A 537 24.62 35.48 12.07
CA ILE A 537 23.61 34.82 12.91
C ILE A 537 23.15 33.49 12.32
N THR A 538 23.16 32.46 13.16
CA THR A 538 22.50 31.18 12.91
C THR A 538 21.09 31.21 13.51
N ASP A 539 20.07 30.88 12.72
CA ASP A 539 18.72 30.68 13.24
C ASP A 539 18.53 29.21 13.67
N THR A 540 18.20 29.00 14.95
CA THR A 540 17.98 27.67 15.55
C THR A 540 16.50 27.27 15.63
N THR A 541 15.59 28.08 15.07
CA THR A 541 14.13 27.86 15.11
C THR A 541 13.74 26.47 14.62
N LEU A 542 14.45 25.95 13.61
CA LEU A 542 14.15 24.68 12.95
C LEU A 542 14.75 23.44 13.65
N ARG A 543 15.54 23.61 14.72
CA ARG A 543 16.18 22.50 15.45
C ARG A 543 16.16 22.70 16.95
N ASP A 544 17.06 23.52 17.49
CA ASP A 544 17.25 23.57 18.95
C ASP A 544 16.10 24.25 19.68
N ALA A 545 15.47 25.24 19.04
CA ALA A 545 14.38 25.98 19.66
C ALA A 545 13.18 25.08 19.99
N HIS A 546 12.68 24.33 19.01
CA HIS A 546 11.57 23.41 19.24
C HIS A 546 12.00 22.14 19.99
N GLN A 547 13.29 21.76 19.95
CA GLN A 547 13.83 20.73 20.83
C GLN A 547 13.73 21.14 22.31
N SER A 548 14.00 22.42 22.61
CA SER A 548 13.94 22.98 23.96
C SER A 548 12.53 23.32 24.44
N LEU A 549 11.66 23.81 23.54
CA LEU A 549 10.33 24.34 23.89
C LEU A 549 9.20 23.33 23.68
N LEU A 550 9.29 22.50 22.64
CA LEU A 550 8.17 21.69 22.11
C LEU A 550 8.52 20.21 22.03
N ALA A 551 9.46 19.74 22.85
CA ALA A 551 9.94 18.36 22.87
C ALA A 551 10.32 17.82 21.47
N THR A 552 10.88 18.67 20.61
CA THR A 552 11.31 18.32 19.24
C THR A 552 10.16 17.92 18.29
N ARG A 553 8.91 18.34 18.56
CA ARG A 553 7.74 17.88 17.80
C ARG A 553 7.43 18.67 16.52
N LEU A 554 8.20 19.70 16.18
CA LEU A 554 7.96 20.47 14.96
C LEU A 554 8.10 19.59 13.71
N ARG A 555 7.07 19.61 12.86
CA ARG A 555 6.90 18.70 11.72
C ARG A 555 7.45 19.28 10.44
N THR A 556 7.85 18.41 9.53
CA THR A 556 8.33 18.76 8.18
C THR A 556 7.32 19.60 7.42
N PHE A 557 6.02 19.26 7.55
CA PHE A 557 4.94 20.02 6.92
C PHE A 557 5.04 21.53 7.17
N ASP A 558 5.12 21.95 8.44
CA ASP A 558 5.15 23.37 8.81
C ASP A 558 6.47 24.05 8.43
N MET A 559 7.57 23.30 8.40
CA MET A 559 8.87 23.84 7.96
C MET A 559 8.86 24.15 6.46
N LEU A 560 8.25 23.27 5.65
CA LEU A 560 8.22 23.43 4.19
C LEU A 560 7.34 24.59 3.73
N GLN A 561 6.24 24.89 4.41
CA GLN A 561 5.35 25.99 4.00
C GLN A 561 6.08 27.35 4.02
N ILE A 562 6.97 27.57 4.98
CA ILE A 562 7.71 28.83 5.14
C ILE A 562 9.10 28.80 4.48
N ALA A 563 9.59 27.65 4.02
CA ALA A 563 10.94 27.50 3.48
C ALA A 563 11.26 28.50 2.34
N PRO A 564 10.38 28.73 1.33
CA PRO A 564 10.64 29.74 0.31
C PRO A 564 10.80 31.16 0.89
N ALA A 565 10.01 31.52 1.91
CA ALA A 565 10.11 32.84 2.54
C ALA A 565 11.46 33.02 3.24
N TYR A 566 12.02 31.99 3.89
CA TYR A 566 13.39 32.04 4.43
C TYR A 566 14.42 32.33 3.33
N ALA A 567 14.34 31.61 2.21
CA ALA A 567 15.29 31.74 1.11
C ALA A 567 15.30 33.15 0.49
N HIS A 568 14.13 33.80 0.40
CA HIS A 568 14.00 35.16 -0.14
C HIS A 568 14.27 36.26 0.89
N LEU A 569 13.71 36.14 2.10
CA LEU A 569 13.65 37.23 3.07
C LEU A 569 14.80 37.23 4.09
N ALA A 570 15.49 36.09 4.27
CA ALA A 570 16.53 35.93 5.29
C ALA A 570 17.82 35.30 4.73
N SER A 571 18.11 35.53 3.44
CA SER A 571 19.29 35.03 2.73
C SER A 571 20.65 35.40 3.37
N GLN A 572 20.67 36.43 4.22
CA GLN A 572 21.88 36.92 4.92
C GLN A 572 22.22 36.13 6.19
N LEU A 573 21.35 35.21 6.64
CA LEU A 573 21.64 34.30 7.76
C LEU A 573 22.93 33.52 7.50
N PHE A 574 23.72 33.29 8.55
CA PHE A 574 24.89 32.41 8.48
C PHE A 574 24.45 31.01 8.06
N SER A 575 23.59 30.40 8.87
CA SER A 575 23.05 29.08 8.64
C SER A 575 21.66 28.96 9.26
N LEU A 576 20.92 27.96 8.80
CA LEU A 576 19.74 27.44 9.46
C LEU A 576 20.15 26.15 10.17
N GLU A 577 20.12 26.17 11.50
CA GLU A 577 20.28 24.93 12.25
C GLU A 577 18.95 24.17 12.20
N MET A 578 18.91 23.12 11.39
CA MET A 578 17.66 22.45 11.01
C MET A 578 17.70 20.92 11.18
N TRP A 579 18.84 20.37 11.61
CA TRP A 579 19.06 18.93 11.65
C TRP A 579 19.99 18.46 12.78
N GLY A 580 20.04 17.16 13.00
CA GLY A 580 20.81 16.57 14.10
C GLY A 580 20.19 16.80 15.48
N GLY A 581 20.96 16.57 16.53
CA GLY A 581 20.39 16.51 17.88
C GLY A 581 19.28 15.46 17.98
N ALA A 582 18.12 15.81 18.55
CA ALA A 582 17.02 14.87 18.75
C ALA A 582 16.07 14.71 17.54
N THR A 583 16.22 15.53 16.49
CA THR A 583 15.26 15.57 15.36
C THR A 583 15.27 14.28 14.55
N PHE A 584 16.42 13.61 14.42
CA PHE A 584 16.56 12.39 13.64
C PHE A 584 15.74 11.23 14.20
N ASP A 585 15.84 10.95 15.51
CA ASP A 585 15.01 9.93 16.17
C ASP A 585 13.55 10.39 16.26
N THR A 586 13.29 11.63 16.66
CA THR A 586 11.92 12.10 16.94
C THR A 586 11.04 12.11 15.71
N SER A 587 11.60 12.49 14.55
CA SER A 587 10.88 12.47 13.27
C SER A 587 10.35 11.08 12.95
N MET A 588 11.20 10.05 13.00
CA MET A 588 10.78 8.66 12.74
C MET A 588 9.92 8.08 13.86
N ARG A 589 10.31 8.28 15.12
CA ARG A 589 9.68 7.64 16.27
C ARG A 589 8.28 8.16 16.54
N PHE A 590 8.14 9.49 16.60
CA PHE A 590 6.93 10.14 17.06
C PHE A 590 6.15 10.77 15.90
N LEU A 591 6.83 11.50 15.01
CA LEU A 591 6.16 12.23 13.93
C LEU A 591 5.86 11.34 12.71
N LYS A 592 6.46 10.14 12.68
CA LYS A 592 6.31 9.14 11.62
C LYS A 592 6.63 9.72 10.24
N GLU A 593 7.73 10.46 10.16
CA GLU A 593 8.25 11.07 8.94
C GLU A 593 9.76 10.87 8.83
N CYS A 594 10.26 10.83 7.60
CA CYS A 594 11.66 10.59 7.32
C CYS A 594 12.49 11.87 7.53
N PRO A 595 13.54 11.86 8.37
CA PRO A 595 14.40 13.02 8.54
C PRO A 595 15.14 13.39 7.24
N TRP A 596 15.48 12.39 6.41
CA TRP A 596 16.20 12.60 5.14
C TRP A 596 15.34 13.33 4.13
N ASP A 597 14.06 12.98 4.03
CA ASP A 597 13.11 13.67 3.16
C ASP A 597 12.93 15.13 3.61
N ARG A 598 12.84 15.37 4.93
CA ARG A 598 12.87 16.74 5.49
C ARG A 598 14.09 17.51 5.01
N LEU A 599 15.28 16.93 5.11
CA LEU A 599 16.53 17.57 4.68
C LEU A 599 16.51 17.87 3.17
N ALA A 600 16.20 16.88 2.34
CA ALA A 600 16.21 17.02 0.89
C ALA A 600 15.19 18.04 0.39
N GLN A 601 13.95 18.00 0.89
CA GLN A 601 12.89 18.91 0.49
C GLN A 601 13.15 20.35 0.97
N MET A 602 13.62 20.53 2.22
CA MET A 602 14.03 21.85 2.71
C MET A 602 15.19 22.40 1.90
N ARG A 603 16.14 21.54 1.50
CA ARG A 603 17.30 21.93 0.69
C ARG A 603 16.92 22.39 -0.71
N GLU A 604 15.96 21.72 -1.33
CA GLU A 604 15.41 22.14 -2.62
C GLU A 604 14.79 23.54 -2.53
N GLN A 605 14.02 23.82 -1.47
CA GLN A 605 13.34 25.11 -1.27
C GLN A 605 14.26 26.23 -0.75
N ILE A 606 15.37 25.88 -0.07
CA ILE A 606 16.35 26.84 0.47
C ILE A 606 17.74 26.51 -0.07
N PRO A 607 18.03 26.84 -1.35
CA PRO A 607 19.30 26.46 -1.96
C PRO A 607 20.48 27.37 -1.59
N ASN A 608 20.23 28.56 -1.04
CA ASN A 608 21.17 29.68 -0.88
C ASN A 608 21.69 29.90 0.56
N ILE A 609 21.02 29.36 1.60
CA ILE A 609 21.45 29.46 3.01
C ILE A 609 22.14 28.16 3.44
N LEU A 610 23.20 28.24 4.26
CA LEU A 610 23.86 27.04 4.81
C LEU A 610 22.89 26.27 5.71
N PHE A 611 22.88 24.93 5.63
CA PHE A 611 22.24 24.11 6.66
C PHE A 611 23.27 23.59 7.63
N GLN A 612 22.94 23.76 8.91
CA GLN A 612 23.76 23.32 10.01
C GLN A 612 23.08 22.18 10.75
N MET A 613 23.88 21.22 11.19
CA MET A 613 23.44 20.17 12.09
C MET A 613 24.29 20.08 13.34
N LEU A 614 23.67 19.61 14.43
CA LEU A 614 24.39 19.20 15.64
C LEU A 614 24.74 17.70 15.54
N LEU A 615 26.04 17.39 15.59
CA LEU A 615 26.58 16.04 15.49
C LEU A 615 27.35 15.68 16.77
N ARG A 616 26.96 14.60 17.45
CA ARG A 616 27.75 14.08 18.56
C ARG A 616 28.82 13.13 18.03
N ALA A 617 30.07 13.37 18.40
CA ALA A 617 31.19 12.79 17.66
C ALA A 617 31.29 11.26 17.74
N SER A 618 30.99 10.67 18.89
CA SER A 618 31.14 9.22 19.09
C SER A 618 30.01 8.39 18.49
N ASN A 619 28.93 9.05 18.08
CA ASN A 619 27.72 8.34 17.69
C ASN A 619 26.77 9.04 16.73
N ALA A 620 27.25 10.08 16.05
CA ALA A 620 26.49 10.89 15.12
C ALA A 620 25.21 11.46 15.75
N VAL A 621 24.07 10.81 15.50
CA VAL A 621 22.75 11.19 16.00
C VAL A 621 22.11 10.09 16.87
N GLY A 622 22.78 8.95 17.07
CA GLY A 622 22.26 7.80 17.81
C GLY A 622 22.48 7.86 19.32
N TYR A 623 21.97 6.88 20.10
CA TYR A 623 22.01 6.90 21.58
C TYR A 623 23.15 6.09 22.23
N THR A 624 23.77 5.16 21.49
CA THR A 624 24.92 4.36 21.96
C THR A 624 26.20 4.77 21.22
N ASN A 625 27.34 4.14 21.45
CA ASN A 625 28.51 4.33 20.57
C ASN A 625 28.42 3.42 19.35
N TYR A 626 28.94 3.90 18.22
CA TYR A 626 28.98 3.14 16.98
C TYR A 626 30.43 2.98 16.50
N PRO A 627 30.72 1.93 15.71
CA PRO A 627 32.03 1.80 15.08
C PRO A 627 32.27 2.93 14.08
N ASP A 628 33.54 3.24 13.84
CA ASP A 628 33.97 4.41 13.06
C ASP A 628 33.38 4.46 11.66
N ASN A 629 33.20 3.30 11.02
CA ASN A 629 32.64 3.21 9.67
C ASN A 629 31.17 3.64 9.61
N VAL A 630 30.41 3.53 10.71
CA VAL A 630 29.02 4.03 10.78
C VAL A 630 28.99 5.54 10.89
N VAL A 631 29.84 6.13 11.75
CA VAL A 631 29.93 7.59 11.90
C VAL A 631 30.38 8.23 10.59
N ARG A 632 31.40 7.67 9.94
CA ARG A 632 31.89 8.13 8.62
C ARG A 632 30.81 8.03 7.54
N ALA A 633 30.09 6.91 7.46
CA ALA A 633 29.00 6.74 6.50
C ALA A 633 27.88 7.75 6.72
N PHE A 634 27.47 7.99 7.98
CA PHE A 634 26.43 8.98 8.29
C PHE A 634 26.85 10.39 7.86
N VAL A 635 28.07 10.81 8.18
CA VAL A 635 28.59 12.13 7.78
C VAL A 635 28.58 12.30 6.27
N LYS A 636 29.03 11.27 5.54
CA LYS A 636 29.01 11.27 4.08
C LYS A 636 27.60 11.45 3.53
N GLU A 637 26.66 10.61 3.95
CA GLU A 637 25.26 10.68 3.48
C GLU A 637 24.60 12.02 3.85
N ALA A 638 24.88 12.56 5.04
CA ALA A 638 24.37 13.87 5.46
C ALA A 638 24.92 15.03 4.62
N ALA A 639 26.21 15.00 4.28
CA ALA A 639 26.82 16.01 3.42
C ALA A 639 26.27 15.94 2.00
N GLU A 640 26.15 14.73 1.43
CA GLU A 640 25.58 14.49 0.09
C GLU A 640 24.11 14.92 0.01
N ALA A 641 23.33 14.73 1.08
CA ALA A 641 21.94 15.17 1.17
C ALA A 641 21.79 16.70 1.35
N GLY A 642 22.85 17.40 1.75
CA GLY A 642 22.88 18.87 1.75
C GLY A 642 23.08 19.55 3.11
N ILE A 643 23.64 18.86 4.11
CA ILE A 643 24.22 19.53 5.29
C ILE A 643 25.54 20.19 4.90
N ASP A 644 25.70 21.47 5.22
CA ASP A 644 26.90 22.24 4.89
C ASP A 644 27.80 22.48 6.11
N VAL A 645 27.22 22.58 7.32
CA VAL A 645 27.94 22.81 8.58
C VAL A 645 27.66 21.69 9.57
N PHE A 646 28.72 21.04 10.05
CA PHE A 646 28.63 20.02 11.09
C PHE A 646 29.22 20.59 12.37
N ARG A 647 28.34 20.92 13.32
CA ARG A 647 28.75 21.28 14.69
C ARG A 647 29.01 20.00 15.48
N ILE A 648 30.28 19.66 15.61
CA ILE A 648 30.76 18.42 16.22
C ILE A 648 31.09 18.69 17.69
N PHE A 649 30.49 17.92 18.60
CA PHE A 649 30.79 18.02 20.04
C PHE A 649 30.98 16.63 20.67
N ASP A 650 31.69 16.61 21.80
CA ASP A 650 31.74 15.47 22.71
C ASP A 650 31.11 15.86 24.06
N ALA A 651 30.41 14.92 24.69
CA ALA A 651 29.63 15.20 25.90
C ALA A 651 30.51 15.47 27.14
N LEU A 652 31.81 15.18 27.07
CA LEU A 652 32.80 15.41 28.12
C LEU A 652 33.96 16.29 27.64
N ASN A 653 33.83 16.95 26.47
CA ASN A 653 34.90 17.65 25.77
C ASN A 653 36.15 16.78 25.53
N TRP A 654 35.95 15.49 25.28
CA TRP A 654 37.04 14.54 25.10
C TRP A 654 37.48 14.47 23.64
N VAL A 655 38.54 15.22 23.30
CA VAL A 655 39.06 15.39 21.94
C VAL A 655 39.33 14.08 21.18
N PRO A 656 39.89 13.00 21.78
CA PRO A 656 40.04 11.72 21.09
C PRO A 656 38.73 11.17 20.50
N ASN A 657 37.59 11.47 21.12
CA ASN A 657 36.27 11.05 20.64
C ASN A 657 35.77 11.89 19.46
N MET A 658 36.29 13.11 19.29
CA MET A 658 35.92 14.06 18.23
C MET A 658 36.59 13.74 16.89
N ARG A 659 37.77 13.12 16.92
CA ARG A 659 38.63 12.88 15.75
C ARG A 659 37.91 12.23 14.57
N VAL A 660 37.23 11.11 14.78
CA VAL A 660 36.60 10.35 13.68
C VAL A 660 35.56 11.18 12.92
N ALA A 661 34.73 11.92 13.65
CA ALA A 661 33.70 12.77 13.05
C ALA A 661 34.33 13.98 12.35
N MET A 662 35.36 14.60 12.95
CA MET A 662 36.07 15.74 12.35
C MET A 662 36.73 15.32 11.03
N ASP A 663 37.49 14.23 11.04
CA ASP A 663 38.15 13.69 9.84
C ASP A 663 37.11 13.40 8.74
N ALA A 664 35.99 12.75 9.10
CA ALA A 664 34.92 12.44 8.16
C ALA A 664 34.32 13.69 7.51
N VAL A 665 34.11 14.77 8.27
CA VAL A 665 33.56 16.03 7.74
C VAL A 665 34.58 16.75 6.86
N LEU A 666 35.85 16.73 7.24
CA LEU A 666 36.92 17.32 6.43
C LEU A 666 37.04 16.61 5.06
N GLU A 667 36.84 15.29 5.02
CA GLU A 667 36.85 14.49 3.80
C GLU A 667 35.70 14.82 2.84
N THR A 668 34.55 15.32 3.31
CA THR A 668 33.41 15.70 2.44
C THR A 668 33.53 17.10 1.84
N GLY A 669 34.43 17.94 2.37
CA GLY A 669 34.55 19.35 2.00
C GLY A 669 33.53 20.28 2.66
N ALA A 670 32.69 19.76 3.56
CA ALA A 670 31.78 20.55 4.38
C ALA A 670 32.53 21.31 5.51
N ILE A 671 31.82 22.19 6.20
CA ILE A 671 32.39 22.97 7.31
C ILE A 671 32.39 22.12 8.59
N CYS A 672 33.58 21.65 8.96
CA CYS A 672 33.89 21.14 10.30
C CYS A 672 33.90 22.27 11.34
N GLU A 673 32.86 22.34 12.18
CA GLU A 673 32.77 23.23 13.33
C GLU A 673 32.98 22.43 14.62
N ALA A 674 34.16 22.54 15.23
CA ALA A 674 34.50 21.78 16.44
C ALA A 674 34.04 22.53 17.69
N SER A 675 33.35 21.85 18.60
CA SER A 675 32.69 22.49 19.74
C SER A 675 33.35 22.16 21.08
N ILE A 676 33.50 23.19 21.92
CA ILE A 676 33.79 23.04 23.35
C ILE A 676 32.51 23.34 24.11
N CYS A 677 32.01 22.37 24.88
CA CYS A 677 30.87 22.57 25.78
C CYS A 677 31.31 23.42 26.98
N TYR A 678 30.63 24.52 27.23
CA TYR A 678 30.91 25.40 28.37
C TYR A 678 30.24 24.90 29.64
N THR A 679 30.99 24.82 30.74
CA THR A 679 30.48 24.47 32.07
C THR A 679 31.25 25.24 33.14
N GLY A 680 30.65 25.41 34.31
CA GLY A 680 31.26 26.17 35.38
C GLY A 680 31.30 27.67 35.12
N ASP A 681 32.27 28.34 35.73
CA ASP A 681 32.40 29.79 35.68
C ASP A 681 33.88 30.17 35.68
N ILE A 682 34.38 30.62 34.53
CA ILE A 682 35.79 31.04 34.37
C ILE A 682 36.15 32.27 35.22
N LEU A 683 35.17 32.96 35.79
CA LEU A 683 35.37 34.07 36.71
C LEU A 683 35.40 33.63 38.18
N ASN A 684 35.00 32.40 38.49
CA ASN A 684 35.04 31.86 39.85
C ASN A 684 36.41 31.18 40.12
N PRO A 685 37.30 31.79 40.93
CA PRO A 685 38.61 31.20 41.22
C PRO A 685 38.53 29.91 42.05
N GLU A 686 37.44 29.67 42.77
CA GLU A 686 37.25 28.49 43.61
C GLU A 686 36.94 27.22 42.79
N ARG A 687 36.51 27.38 41.54
CA ARG A 687 36.18 26.26 40.63
C ARG A 687 37.20 26.15 39.50
N SER A 688 38.42 25.76 39.85
CA SER A 688 39.60 25.83 38.97
C SER A 688 39.68 24.77 37.86
N LYS A 689 38.84 23.71 37.89
CA LYS A 689 38.86 22.62 36.91
C LYS A 689 38.56 23.09 35.48
N TYR A 690 37.58 23.98 35.33
CA TYR A 690 37.12 24.53 34.05
C TYR A 690 37.48 26.02 33.96
N ASN A 691 38.75 26.34 34.16
CA ASN A 691 39.26 27.70 34.09
C ASN A 691 39.43 28.19 32.64
N LEU A 692 39.84 29.45 32.45
CA LEU A 692 40.06 30.01 31.11
C LEU A 692 41.12 29.25 30.29
N GLN A 693 42.20 28.78 30.93
CA GLN A 693 43.28 28.06 30.25
C GLN A 693 42.77 26.75 29.64
N TYR A 694 41.89 26.03 30.34
CA TYR A 694 41.26 24.81 29.83
C TYR A 694 40.57 25.03 28.47
N TYR A 695 39.83 26.13 28.32
CA TYR A 695 39.15 26.46 27.06
C TYR A 695 40.13 26.84 25.96
N VAL A 696 41.21 27.58 26.28
CA VAL A 696 42.26 27.96 25.33
C VAL A 696 43.02 26.74 24.82
N ASP A 697 43.39 25.82 25.70
CA ASP A 697 44.16 24.62 25.33
C ASP A 697 43.34 23.72 24.39
N LEU A 698 42.07 23.49 24.70
CA LEU A 698 41.16 22.75 23.82
C LEU A 698 40.95 23.45 22.48
N ALA A 699 40.80 24.78 22.48
CA ALA A 699 40.61 25.54 21.25
C ALA A 699 41.80 25.37 20.29
N LYS A 700 43.03 25.47 20.81
CA LYS A 700 44.26 25.23 20.04
C LYS A 700 44.36 23.80 19.54
N GLU A 701 44.00 22.81 20.36
CA GLU A 701 44.02 21.40 19.95
C GLU A 701 43.03 21.14 18.80
N LEU A 702 41.81 21.68 18.88
CA LEU A 702 40.78 21.52 17.85
C LEU A 702 41.14 22.26 16.55
N GLU A 703 41.77 23.44 16.63
CA GLU A 703 42.30 24.14 15.47
C GLU A 703 43.39 23.33 14.77
N GLN A 704 44.33 22.75 15.53
CA GLN A 704 45.39 21.89 14.99
C GLN A 704 44.84 20.63 14.32
N MET A 705 43.68 20.14 14.77
CA MET A 705 42.95 19.04 14.13
C MET A 705 42.23 19.45 12.85
N GLY A 706 42.29 20.71 12.44
CA GLY A 706 41.76 21.20 11.18
C GLY A 706 40.33 21.73 11.26
N ALA A 707 39.81 22.05 12.45
CA ALA A 707 38.52 22.73 12.57
C ALA A 707 38.50 24.02 11.74
N HIS A 708 37.41 24.25 10.99
CA HIS A 708 37.23 25.49 10.22
C HIS A 708 36.64 26.61 11.07
N ILE A 709 35.88 26.26 12.10
CA ILE A 709 35.20 27.16 13.05
C ILE A 709 35.29 26.50 14.43
N LEU A 710 35.55 27.30 15.47
CA LEU A 710 35.42 26.87 16.85
C LEU A 710 34.04 27.26 17.37
N ALA A 711 33.27 26.31 17.88
CA ALA A 711 32.04 26.60 18.61
C ALA A 711 32.26 26.57 20.12
N ILE A 712 31.73 27.58 20.81
CA ILE A 712 31.53 27.53 22.26
C ILE A 712 30.06 27.19 22.48
N LYS A 713 29.81 25.94 22.92
CA LYS A 713 28.48 25.41 23.16
C LYS A 713 28.12 25.55 24.65
N ASP A 714 27.49 26.65 25.01
CA ASP A 714 26.91 26.87 26.33
C ASP A 714 25.49 26.30 26.42
N MET A 715 25.40 24.96 26.48
CA MET A 715 24.14 24.20 26.44
C MET A 715 23.15 24.47 27.58
N ALA A 716 23.60 25.13 28.65
CA ALA A 716 22.81 25.41 29.84
C ALA A 716 22.61 26.91 30.07
N GLY A 717 23.26 27.80 29.31
CA GLY A 717 23.16 29.24 29.52
C GLY A 717 23.93 29.73 30.75
N LEU A 718 25.14 29.23 30.95
CA LEU A 718 26.00 29.49 32.10
C LEU A 718 27.02 30.60 31.86
N CYS A 719 27.38 30.87 30.61
CA CYS A 719 28.44 31.83 30.27
C CYS A 719 27.92 33.27 30.44
N LYS A 720 28.09 33.82 31.65
CA LYS A 720 27.63 35.17 32.02
C LYS A 720 28.22 36.26 31.11
N PRO A 721 27.63 37.47 31.02
CA PRO A 721 28.08 38.47 30.07
C PRO A 721 29.57 38.85 30.18
N TYR A 722 30.08 39.05 31.39
CA TYR A 722 31.51 39.36 31.61
C TYR A 722 32.42 38.14 31.42
N ALA A 723 31.89 36.92 31.59
CA ALA A 723 32.62 35.70 31.27
C ALA A 723 32.73 35.55 29.75
N ALA A 724 31.65 35.81 29.00
CA ALA A 724 31.66 35.82 27.54
C ALA A 724 32.63 36.87 26.99
N GLU A 725 32.64 38.09 27.55
CA GLU A 725 33.62 39.12 27.18
C GLU A 725 35.06 38.59 27.32
N LYS A 726 35.41 38.06 28.50
CA LYS A 726 36.76 37.55 28.78
C LYS A 726 37.11 36.35 27.90
N LEU A 727 36.19 35.39 27.76
CA LEU A 727 36.39 34.17 26.99
C LEU A 727 36.61 34.47 25.51
N ILE A 728 35.71 35.23 24.89
CA ILE A 728 35.78 35.55 23.47
C ILE A 728 37.04 36.37 23.17
N LYS A 729 37.33 37.41 23.97
CA LYS A 729 38.54 38.22 23.81
C LYS A 729 39.80 37.36 23.82
N THR A 730 39.93 36.47 24.80
CA THR A 730 41.10 35.61 24.92
C THR A 730 41.17 34.61 23.77
N LEU A 731 40.07 33.94 23.41
CA LEU A 731 40.09 32.99 22.30
C LEU A 731 40.46 33.67 20.97
N LYS A 732 39.93 34.87 20.67
CA LYS A 732 40.30 35.62 19.45
C LYS A 732 41.78 36.02 19.40
N GLN A 733 42.47 36.04 20.54
CA GLN A 733 43.91 36.31 20.62
C GLN A 733 44.76 35.04 20.45
N GLU A 734 44.18 33.87 20.70
CA GLU A 734 44.91 32.61 20.85
C GLU A 734 44.74 31.63 19.67
N ILE A 735 43.68 31.78 18.86
CA ILE A 735 43.41 30.95 17.67
C ILE A 735 43.15 31.81 16.42
N GLY A 736 43.37 31.22 15.25
CA GLY A 736 43.23 31.87 13.93
C GLY A 736 41.94 31.56 13.17
N ILE A 737 40.99 30.83 13.76
CA ILE A 737 39.70 30.44 13.15
C ILE A 737 38.51 31.21 13.77
N PRO A 738 37.38 31.37 13.06
CA PRO A 738 36.17 32.00 13.58
C PRO A 738 35.62 31.33 14.84
N ILE A 739 34.98 32.13 15.69
CA ILE A 739 34.28 31.68 16.90
C ILE A 739 32.77 31.79 16.71
N HIS A 740 32.09 30.68 16.95
CA HIS A 740 30.64 30.55 16.93
C HIS A 740 30.12 30.35 18.37
N PHE A 741 29.39 31.33 18.90
CA PHE A 741 28.88 31.26 20.27
C PHE A 741 27.42 30.82 20.28
N HIS A 742 27.18 29.70 20.96
CA HIS A 742 25.86 29.12 21.17
C HIS A 742 25.52 29.14 22.65
N THR A 743 24.36 29.67 23.02
CA THR A 743 23.89 29.73 24.42
C THR A 743 22.37 29.58 24.49
N HIS A 744 21.84 29.30 25.69
CA HIS A 744 20.42 29.20 25.99
C HIS A 744 19.99 30.29 26.97
N ASP A 745 18.83 30.90 26.78
CA ASP A 745 18.40 32.08 27.53
C ASP A 745 17.64 31.76 28.83
N MET A 746 18.04 30.68 29.52
CA MET A 746 17.29 30.17 30.68
C MET A 746 17.32 31.14 31.86
N SER A 747 18.41 31.89 32.00
CA SER A 747 18.57 32.97 32.98
C SER A 747 18.01 34.31 32.51
N GLY A 748 17.56 34.42 31.25
CA GLY A 748 16.99 35.63 30.65
C GLY A 748 17.99 36.75 30.37
N ILE A 749 19.29 36.48 30.48
CA ILE A 749 20.36 37.49 30.28
C ILE A 749 21.37 37.10 29.20
N GLN A 750 21.17 36.00 28.48
CA GLN A 750 22.20 35.49 27.55
C GLN A 750 22.28 36.27 26.24
N GLY A 751 21.24 37.03 25.89
CA GLY A 751 21.36 38.08 24.89
C GLY A 751 22.48 39.08 25.21
N ALA A 752 22.67 39.44 26.49
CA ALA A 752 23.75 40.33 26.89
C ALA A 752 25.14 39.68 26.75
N SER A 753 25.24 38.37 26.95
CA SER A 753 26.49 37.62 26.72
C SER A 753 26.89 37.61 25.25
N ILE A 754 25.92 37.45 24.34
CA ILE A 754 26.17 37.60 22.89
C ILE A 754 26.66 39.01 22.57
N LEU A 755 26.00 40.06 23.09
CA LEU A 755 26.40 41.45 22.85
C LEU A 755 27.82 41.73 23.35
N LYS A 756 28.15 41.27 24.57
CA LYS A 756 29.50 41.40 25.13
C LYS A 756 30.55 40.63 24.33
N GLY A 757 30.23 39.43 23.85
CA GLY A 757 31.08 38.71 22.91
C GLY A 757 31.27 39.46 21.59
N ALA A 758 30.20 40.04 21.04
CA ALA A 758 30.23 40.80 19.78
C ALA A 758 31.11 42.04 19.87
N GLU A 759 31.12 42.74 21.01
CA GLU A 759 32.05 43.84 21.31
C GLU A 759 33.52 43.40 21.25
N GLN A 760 33.81 42.13 21.56
CA GLN A 760 35.16 41.55 21.53
C GLN A 760 35.47 40.80 20.23
N GLY A 761 34.63 40.94 19.19
CA GLY A 761 34.87 40.36 17.88
C GLY A 761 34.37 38.92 17.71
N LEU A 762 33.34 38.50 18.45
CA LEU A 762 32.59 37.26 18.18
C LEU A 762 32.09 37.24 16.73
N ASP A 763 32.38 36.17 15.99
CA ASP A 763 32.09 36.10 14.54
C ASP A 763 30.64 35.68 14.26
N ILE A 764 30.15 34.64 14.93
CA ILE A 764 28.81 34.07 14.72
C ILE A 764 28.11 33.84 16.05
N ALA A 765 26.80 34.11 16.12
CA ALA A 765 25.95 33.77 17.27
C ALA A 765 24.71 32.96 16.86
N ASP A 766 24.29 32.04 17.72
CA ASP A 766 22.99 31.37 17.58
C ASP A 766 21.88 32.18 18.24
N ALA A 767 20.75 32.32 17.56
CA ALA A 767 19.53 32.91 18.07
C ALA A 767 18.28 32.22 17.46
N ALA A 768 17.11 32.39 18.07
CA ALA A 768 15.85 31.87 17.54
C ALA A 768 14.86 33.02 17.26
N LEU A 769 13.98 32.85 16.27
CA LEU A 769 12.92 33.82 15.99
C LEU A 769 12.05 34.04 17.23
N ALA A 770 11.54 35.27 17.40
CA ALA A 770 10.95 35.72 18.65
C ALA A 770 9.95 34.72 19.30
N PRO A 771 8.96 34.13 18.58
CA PRO A 771 8.00 33.21 19.16
C PRO A 771 8.57 31.84 19.51
N MET A 772 9.81 31.57 19.15
CA MET A 772 10.53 30.31 19.38
C MET A 772 11.80 30.54 20.23
N SER A 773 11.92 31.71 20.85
CA SER A 773 13.09 32.13 21.64
C SER A 773 12.80 32.25 23.13
N GLY A 774 13.85 32.50 23.92
CA GLY A 774 13.79 32.73 25.36
C GLY A 774 13.66 31.44 26.17
N MET A 775 13.73 31.56 27.49
CA MET A 775 13.57 30.44 28.42
C MET A 775 14.61 29.34 28.11
N THR A 776 14.19 28.10 27.93
CA THR A 776 15.09 26.99 27.58
C THR A 776 15.61 27.06 26.14
N SER A 777 15.11 27.98 25.30
CA SER A 777 15.55 28.21 23.92
C SER A 777 16.71 29.20 23.84
N GLN A 778 17.17 29.51 22.63
CA GLN A 778 18.17 30.55 22.37
C GLN A 778 17.63 31.96 22.66
N PRO A 779 18.54 32.95 22.83
CA PRO A 779 18.18 34.36 22.86
C PRO A 779 17.38 34.81 21.63
N ASN A 780 16.59 35.87 21.82
CA ASN A 780 15.69 36.38 20.80
C ASN A 780 16.43 37.03 19.62
N LEU A 781 16.30 36.43 18.44
CA LEU A 781 16.92 36.87 17.19
C LEU A 781 16.50 38.30 16.82
N ASN A 782 15.19 38.58 16.81
CA ASN A 782 14.65 39.88 16.43
C ASN A 782 15.21 40.99 17.34
N SER A 783 15.23 40.75 18.66
CA SER A 783 15.77 41.69 19.64
C SER A 783 17.28 41.89 19.48
N LEU A 784 18.04 40.83 19.22
CA LEU A 784 19.49 40.94 18.99
C LEU A 784 19.80 41.77 17.74
N VAL A 785 19.09 41.52 16.64
CA VAL A 785 19.26 42.26 15.38
C VAL A 785 18.98 43.75 15.58
N GLU A 786 17.91 44.10 16.28
CA GLU A 786 17.59 45.50 16.57
C GLU A 786 18.62 46.14 17.51
N ALA A 787 19.08 45.40 18.54
CA ALA A 787 20.05 45.91 19.51
C ALA A 787 21.38 46.34 18.88
N VAL A 788 21.84 45.66 17.82
CA VAL A 788 23.12 45.97 17.15
C VAL A 788 22.98 46.83 15.89
N LYS A 789 21.75 47.18 15.48
CA LYS A 789 21.43 47.78 14.18
C LYS A 789 22.22 49.05 13.84
N HIS A 790 22.47 49.90 14.84
CA HIS A 790 23.21 51.16 14.68
C HIS A 790 24.66 51.08 15.17
N GLY A 791 25.13 49.89 15.54
CA GLY A 791 26.48 49.63 15.99
C GLY A 791 27.41 49.10 14.89
N SER A 792 28.70 48.98 15.21
CA SER A 792 29.73 48.46 14.29
C SER A 792 29.55 46.98 13.92
N ARG A 793 28.73 46.26 14.70
CA ARG A 793 28.44 44.83 14.53
C ARG A 793 27.05 44.55 13.95
N ALA A 794 26.39 45.54 13.32
CA ALA A 794 25.09 45.38 12.68
C ALA A 794 25.05 44.13 11.76
N THR A 795 24.02 43.29 11.91
CA THR A 795 23.96 41.96 11.25
C THR A 795 23.68 42.04 9.75
N GLY A 796 23.00 43.11 9.31
CA GLY A 796 22.51 43.26 7.94
C GLY A 796 21.24 42.45 7.63
N LEU A 797 20.60 41.86 8.65
CA LEU A 797 19.28 41.23 8.52
C LEU A 797 18.18 42.28 8.57
N ASP A 798 17.15 42.11 7.74
CA ASP A 798 15.96 42.96 7.75
C ASP A 798 15.01 42.56 8.89
N LEU A 799 14.78 43.47 9.83
CA LEU A 799 13.92 43.21 10.98
C LEU A 799 12.46 42.99 10.58
N ASP A 800 11.95 43.67 9.55
CA ASP A 800 10.54 43.53 9.16
C ASP A 800 10.30 42.19 8.46
N ALA A 801 11.27 41.73 7.66
CA ALA A 801 11.33 40.35 7.18
C ALA A 801 11.30 39.35 8.34
N LEU A 802 12.15 39.51 9.36
CA LEU A 802 12.17 38.62 10.53
C LEU A 802 10.86 38.66 11.34
N LYS A 803 10.19 39.81 11.44
CA LYS A 803 8.86 39.90 12.08
C LYS A 803 7.80 39.11 11.30
N SER A 804 7.84 39.14 9.97
CA SER A 804 6.91 38.38 9.15
C SER A 804 7.10 36.86 9.30
N LEU A 805 8.37 36.39 9.32
CA LEU A 805 8.71 35.00 9.60
C LEU A 805 8.27 34.60 11.02
N ALA A 806 8.50 35.46 12.01
CA ALA A 806 8.05 35.25 13.39
C ALA A 806 6.53 35.09 13.47
N TYR A 807 5.74 35.94 12.80
CA TYR A 807 4.28 35.86 12.86
C TYR A 807 3.72 34.50 12.41
N TYR A 808 4.32 33.89 11.38
CA TYR A 808 4.00 32.52 10.99
C TYR A 808 4.28 31.52 12.13
N TRP A 809 5.48 31.56 12.71
CA TRP A 809 5.87 30.66 13.79
C TRP A 809 5.04 30.83 15.06
N GLU A 810 4.55 32.04 15.36
CA GLU A 810 3.60 32.27 16.44
C GLU A 810 2.32 31.44 16.24
N LYS A 811 1.77 31.43 15.02
CA LYS A 811 0.56 30.65 14.71
C LYS A 811 0.83 29.14 14.67
N VAL A 812 1.96 28.73 14.11
CA VAL A 812 2.36 27.31 14.08
C VAL A 812 2.60 26.77 15.49
N ARG A 813 3.30 27.50 16.36
CA ARG A 813 3.58 27.08 17.75
C ARG A 813 2.30 26.74 18.51
N ALA A 814 1.20 27.46 18.24
CA ALA A 814 -0.10 27.17 18.85
C ALA A 814 -0.62 25.75 18.54
N TYR A 815 -0.31 25.18 17.37
CA TYR A 815 -0.68 23.80 17.03
C TYR A 815 -0.03 22.77 17.96
N TYR A 816 1.12 23.12 18.53
CA TYR A 816 1.97 22.29 19.38
C TYR A 816 1.78 22.54 20.88
N SER A 817 0.74 23.28 21.29
CA SER A 817 0.54 23.62 22.69
C SER A 817 0.53 22.43 23.68
N PRO A 818 0.14 21.18 23.32
CA PRO A 818 0.29 20.03 24.21
C PRO A 818 1.75 19.67 24.56
N PHE A 819 2.72 20.16 23.82
CA PHE A 819 4.14 19.83 23.96
C PHE A 819 4.98 20.94 24.61
N GLU A 820 4.36 22.04 25.02
CA GLU A 820 5.04 23.14 25.69
C GLU A 820 5.74 22.68 26.98
N SER A 821 6.97 23.16 27.20
CA SER A 821 7.80 22.77 28.36
C SER A 821 7.17 23.10 29.72
N GLY A 822 6.25 24.07 29.76
CA GLY A 822 5.54 24.51 30.96
C GLY A 822 6.31 25.52 31.81
N MET A 823 7.58 25.80 31.50
CA MET A 823 8.36 26.86 32.15
C MET A 823 7.84 28.25 31.74
N LYS A 824 7.61 29.13 32.71
CA LYS A 824 7.00 30.46 32.48
C LYS A 824 7.92 31.64 32.78
N VAL A 825 8.97 31.43 33.56
CA VAL A 825 9.91 32.46 34.00
C VAL A 825 11.35 32.00 33.85
N ALA A 826 12.25 32.95 33.62
CA ALA A 826 13.69 32.71 33.71
C ALA A 826 14.08 32.27 35.13
N ASP A 827 15.09 31.40 35.24
CA ASP A 827 15.52 30.80 36.50
C ASP A 827 17.01 31.02 36.73
N VAL A 828 17.37 31.52 37.91
CA VAL A 828 18.76 31.76 38.33
C VAL A 828 19.40 30.51 38.93
N ASP A 829 18.60 29.55 39.39
CA ASP A 829 19.09 28.28 39.96
C ASP A 829 19.84 27.46 38.90
N ILE A 830 19.73 27.81 37.62
CA ILE A 830 20.55 27.25 36.55
C ILE A 830 22.05 27.35 36.82
N TYR A 831 22.52 28.41 37.50
CA TYR A 831 23.93 28.56 37.86
C TYR A 831 24.36 27.63 39.02
N LEU A 832 23.40 27.04 39.74
CA LEU A 832 23.64 26.01 40.74
C LEU A 832 23.65 24.62 40.10
N HIS A 833 22.56 24.24 39.44
CA HIS A 833 22.35 22.86 38.98
C HIS A 833 22.90 22.59 37.57
N GLU A 834 23.08 23.62 36.75
CA GLU A 834 23.71 23.52 35.43
C GLU A 834 23.04 22.48 34.50
N MET A 835 21.70 22.39 34.56
CA MET A 835 20.94 21.48 33.71
C MET A 835 20.73 22.11 32.33
N PRO A 836 21.12 21.46 31.23
CA PRO A 836 20.79 21.94 29.89
C PRO A 836 19.28 22.07 29.67
N GLY A 837 18.86 22.95 28.75
CA GLY A 837 17.43 23.22 28.48
C GLY A 837 16.57 21.96 28.31
N GLY A 838 16.98 21.06 27.41
CA GLY A 838 16.27 19.79 27.18
C GLY A 838 16.28 18.85 28.40
N GLN A 839 17.34 18.85 29.21
CA GLN A 839 17.41 18.03 30.43
C GLN A 839 16.45 18.57 31.49
N ALA A 840 16.39 19.89 31.69
CA ALA A 840 15.52 20.51 32.69
C ALA A 840 14.04 20.15 32.42
N THR A 841 13.61 20.26 31.15
CA THR A 841 12.24 19.92 30.74
C THR A 841 11.94 18.42 30.96
N ASN A 842 12.83 17.54 30.50
CA ASN A 842 12.63 16.09 30.62
C ASN A 842 12.65 15.61 32.08
N LEU A 843 13.60 16.11 32.87
CA LEU A 843 13.77 15.69 34.27
C LEU A 843 12.60 16.15 35.14
N TYR A 844 12.00 17.31 34.85
CA TYR A 844 10.79 17.77 35.52
C TYR A 844 9.62 16.81 35.29
N GLN A 845 9.41 16.37 34.04
CA GLN A 845 8.36 15.40 33.71
C GLN A 845 8.61 14.03 34.36
N GLN A 846 9.87 13.58 34.42
CA GLN A 846 10.24 12.35 35.14
C GLN A 846 10.00 12.48 36.65
N ALA A 847 10.38 13.60 37.26
CA ALA A 847 10.09 13.89 38.67
C ALA A 847 8.58 13.89 38.93
N ALA A 848 7.78 14.50 38.05
CA ALA A 848 6.33 14.50 38.15
C ALA A 848 5.74 13.09 38.08
N ALA A 849 6.22 12.24 37.16
CA ALA A 849 5.78 10.85 37.04
C ALA A 849 6.12 10.01 38.29
N LEU A 850 7.18 10.36 39.02
CA LEU A 850 7.57 9.73 40.29
C LEU A 850 6.94 10.38 41.52
N GLY A 851 6.07 11.38 41.36
CA GLY A 851 5.45 12.11 42.47
C GLY A 851 6.39 13.07 43.22
N LEU A 852 7.53 13.43 42.62
CA LEU A 852 8.56 14.30 43.18
C LEU A 852 8.50 15.75 42.67
N ALA A 853 7.50 16.11 41.85
CA ALA A 853 7.38 17.46 41.28
C ALA A 853 7.27 18.57 42.34
N ASN A 854 6.58 18.30 43.46
CA ASN A 854 6.48 19.23 44.60
C ASN A 854 7.82 19.42 45.34
N ARG A 855 8.82 18.57 45.06
CA ARG A 855 10.19 18.63 45.60
C ARG A 855 11.22 19.01 44.53
N TRP A 856 10.81 19.74 43.49
CA TRP A 856 11.70 20.10 42.38
C TRP A 856 12.99 20.83 42.83
N ALA A 857 12.89 21.72 43.82
CA ALA A 857 14.08 22.39 44.38
C ALA A 857 15.08 21.39 44.99
N ASP A 858 14.61 20.31 45.63
CA ASP A 858 15.47 19.24 46.14
C ASP A 858 16.12 18.46 44.98
N VAL A 859 15.37 18.19 43.90
CA VAL A 859 15.91 17.55 42.68
C VAL A 859 17.05 18.40 42.10
N CYS A 860 16.87 19.71 41.97
CA CYS A 860 17.90 20.63 41.46
C CYS A 860 19.15 20.63 42.34
N ARG A 861 19.00 20.67 43.67
CA ARG A 861 20.13 20.61 44.61
C ARG A 861 20.88 19.29 44.53
N ILE A 862 20.18 18.17 44.58
CA ILE A 862 20.80 16.84 44.49
C ILE A 862 21.48 16.66 43.13
N TYR A 863 20.91 17.20 42.04
CA TYR A 863 21.56 17.17 40.73
C TYR A 863 22.92 17.90 40.75
N ALA A 864 23.00 19.06 41.42
CA ALA A 864 24.27 19.77 41.63
C ALA A 864 25.25 18.95 42.49
N ASP A 865 24.77 18.33 43.56
CA ASP A 865 25.59 17.49 44.45
C ASP A 865 26.12 16.23 43.72
N VAL A 866 25.29 15.59 42.90
CA VAL A 866 25.69 14.45 42.06
C VAL A 866 26.76 14.87 41.06
N ASN A 867 26.67 16.07 40.47
CA ASN A 867 27.73 16.56 39.59
C ASN A 867 29.07 16.65 40.33
N GLN A 868 29.08 17.16 41.56
CA GLN A 868 30.29 17.21 42.39
C GLN A 868 30.78 15.80 42.76
N LEU A 869 29.86 14.90 43.14
CA LEU A 869 30.17 13.49 43.42
C LEU A 869 30.85 12.79 42.22
N PHE A 870 30.43 13.12 41.00
CA PHE A 870 31.02 12.56 39.78
C PHE A 870 32.32 13.25 39.35
N GLY A 871 32.80 14.21 40.15
CA GLY A 871 34.08 14.90 39.97
C GLY A 871 33.99 16.18 39.14
N ASP A 872 32.82 16.83 39.13
CA ASP A 872 32.50 18.02 38.35
C ASP A 872 32.66 17.79 36.84
N ILE A 873 31.58 17.41 36.15
CA ILE A 873 31.62 17.02 34.75
C ILE A 873 30.87 18.01 33.84
N VAL A 874 31.20 17.96 32.55
CA VAL A 874 30.37 18.56 31.50
C VAL A 874 29.06 17.80 31.43
N LYS A 875 27.94 18.52 31.47
CA LYS A 875 26.59 17.96 31.51
C LYS A 875 25.83 18.34 30.24
N VAL A 876 25.83 17.43 29.28
CA VAL A 876 25.05 17.53 28.04
C VAL A 876 24.66 16.12 27.63
N THR A 877 23.65 15.91 26.78
CA THR A 877 23.23 14.55 26.44
C THR A 877 24.41 13.72 25.90
N PRO A 878 24.72 12.53 26.49
CA PRO A 878 23.91 11.80 27.46
C PRO A 878 24.33 11.95 28.94
N THR A 879 25.42 12.64 29.26
CA THR A 879 25.94 12.77 30.63
C THR A 879 24.97 13.48 31.57
N SER A 880 24.25 14.50 31.08
CA SER A 880 23.21 15.20 31.84
C SER A 880 22.08 14.26 32.30
N LYS A 881 21.74 13.26 31.48
CA LYS A 881 20.75 12.24 31.83
C LYS A 881 21.25 11.37 32.97
N SER A 882 22.50 10.91 32.92
CA SER A 882 23.07 10.09 34.00
C SER A 882 23.10 10.83 35.34
N VAL A 883 23.40 12.13 35.33
CA VAL A 883 23.30 12.98 36.55
C VAL A 883 21.85 13.09 37.02
N GLY A 884 20.90 13.26 36.11
CA GLY A 884 19.47 13.32 36.42
C GLY A 884 18.90 12.02 36.98
N ASP A 885 19.21 10.88 36.37
CA ASP A 885 18.78 9.56 36.81
C ASP A 885 19.30 9.27 38.22
N MET A 886 20.57 9.63 38.49
CA MET A 886 21.16 9.51 39.83
C MET A 886 20.46 10.42 40.83
N ALA A 887 20.15 11.67 40.46
CA ALA A 887 19.48 12.61 41.36
C ALA A 887 18.08 12.14 41.75
N LEU A 888 17.28 11.67 40.78
CA LEU A 888 15.96 11.09 41.05
C LEU A 888 16.07 9.80 41.87
N PHE A 889 17.03 8.93 41.56
CA PHE A 889 17.28 7.71 42.32
C PHE A 889 17.57 8.01 43.79
N LEU A 890 18.48 8.95 44.07
CA LEU A 890 18.82 9.32 45.45
C LEU A 890 17.59 9.89 46.16
N LEU A 891 16.89 10.85 45.54
CA LEU A 891 15.74 11.49 46.16
C LEU A 891 14.58 10.51 46.42
N ALA A 892 14.28 9.63 45.47
CA ALA A 892 13.23 8.62 45.60
C ALA A 892 13.52 7.61 46.73
N ASN A 893 14.78 7.37 47.05
CA ASN A 893 15.22 6.50 48.13
C ASN A 893 15.53 7.25 49.44
N ASN A 894 15.20 8.55 49.52
CA ASN A 894 15.53 9.43 50.66
C ASN A 894 17.02 9.43 51.01
N LEU A 895 17.88 9.45 49.99
CA LEU A 895 19.34 9.50 50.10
C LEU A 895 19.88 10.85 49.62
N ASN A 896 21.06 11.21 50.08
CA ASN A 896 21.88 12.31 49.58
C ASN A 896 23.12 11.78 48.83
N ALA A 897 23.91 12.67 48.21
CA ALA A 897 25.07 12.27 47.44
C ALA A 897 26.20 11.62 48.27
N GLN A 898 26.34 11.95 49.57
CA GLN A 898 27.35 11.36 50.44
C GLN A 898 27.02 9.91 50.80
N ASP A 899 25.73 9.55 50.88
CA ASP A 899 25.28 8.18 51.19
C ASP A 899 25.76 7.15 50.15
N VAL A 900 26.13 7.59 48.95
CA VAL A 900 26.71 6.72 47.90
C VAL A 900 28.01 6.06 48.36
N LEU A 901 28.81 6.77 49.16
CA LEU A 901 30.11 6.31 49.64
C LEU A 901 30.02 5.50 50.94
N ASP A 902 28.85 5.42 51.57
CA ASP A 902 28.64 4.61 52.78
C ASP A 902 28.77 3.11 52.44
N PRO A 903 29.77 2.39 52.99
CA PRO A 903 29.97 0.98 52.69
C PRO A 903 28.88 0.08 53.28
N SER A 904 28.08 0.56 54.23
CA SER A 904 27.02 -0.22 54.89
C SER A 904 25.74 -0.36 54.06
N ARG A 905 25.58 0.44 52.99
CA ARG A 905 24.36 0.49 52.17
C ARG A 905 24.53 -0.23 50.84
N ASP A 906 23.74 -1.26 50.54
CA ASP A 906 23.80 -1.90 49.21
C ASP A 906 22.82 -1.23 48.23
N LEU A 907 23.34 -0.49 47.24
CA LEU A 907 22.53 0.32 46.30
C LEU A 907 22.64 -0.16 44.84
N ALA A 908 21.50 -0.42 44.20
CA ALA A 908 21.43 -0.73 42.76
C ALA A 908 21.35 0.56 41.93
N TYR A 909 22.47 0.98 41.35
CA TYR A 909 22.56 2.24 40.60
C TYR A 909 21.88 2.16 39.22
N PRO A 910 21.34 3.29 38.70
CA PRO A 910 20.81 3.35 37.35
C PRO A 910 21.84 2.96 36.28
N GLU A 911 21.42 2.26 35.22
CA GLU A 911 22.29 1.77 34.15
C GLU A 911 23.08 2.90 33.46
N SER A 912 22.45 4.05 33.25
CA SER A 912 23.10 5.24 32.66
C SER A 912 24.27 5.76 33.50
N VAL A 913 24.21 5.59 34.81
CA VAL A 913 25.28 5.97 35.76
C VAL A 913 26.42 4.96 35.67
N ILE A 914 26.09 3.66 35.58
CA ILE A 914 27.07 2.59 35.37
C ILE A 914 27.81 2.82 34.04
N ASP A 915 27.10 3.13 32.96
CA ASP A 915 27.70 3.40 31.65
C ASP A 915 28.63 4.61 31.66
N LEU A 916 28.22 5.70 32.31
CA LEU A 916 29.06 6.89 32.50
C LEU A 916 30.34 6.52 33.26
N MET A 917 30.22 5.89 34.43
CA MET A 917 31.35 5.51 35.28
C MET A 917 32.24 4.45 34.62
N ALA A 918 31.67 3.58 33.78
CA ALA A 918 32.43 2.59 33.02
C ALA A 918 33.31 3.25 31.95
N GLY A 919 33.09 4.52 31.64
CA GLY A 919 33.80 5.25 30.58
C GLY A 919 33.23 5.01 29.19
N ARG A 920 32.02 4.46 29.09
CA ARG A 920 31.34 4.22 27.81
C ARG A 920 30.88 5.52 27.17
N MET A 921 30.70 6.59 27.94
CA MET A 921 30.34 7.92 27.41
C MET A 921 31.56 8.83 27.15
N GLY A 922 32.78 8.30 27.29
CA GLY A 922 34.03 9.06 27.20
C GLY A 922 34.72 9.23 28.56
N GLN A 923 35.71 10.10 28.62
CA GLN A 923 36.48 10.40 29.84
C GLN A 923 36.42 11.89 30.17
N PRO A 924 36.10 12.28 31.41
CA PRO A 924 36.17 13.68 31.82
C PRO A 924 37.63 14.12 32.01
N PRO A 925 37.92 15.43 31.92
CA PRO A 925 39.23 15.97 32.31
C PRO A 925 39.59 15.54 33.74
N GLY A 926 40.80 14.99 33.93
CA GLY A 926 41.26 14.46 35.23
C GLY A 926 40.71 13.08 35.63
N GLY A 927 39.79 12.49 34.85
CA GLY A 927 39.15 11.21 35.15
C GLY A 927 38.05 11.29 36.23
N PHE A 928 37.36 10.16 36.45
CA PHE A 928 36.34 10.04 37.51
C PHE A 928 36.97 9.81 38.90
N PRO A 929 36.36 10.30 39.99
CA PRO A 929 36.82 10.01 41.35
C PRO A 929 36.92 8.51 41.62
N LYS A 930 38.09 8.03 42.05
CA LYS A 930 38.41 6.59 42.11
C LYS A 930 37.48 5.80 43.03
N ASP A 931 37.18 6.35 44.21
CA ASP A 931 36.36 5.65 45.21
C ASP A 931 34.89 5.58 44.78
N VAL A 932 34.35 6.67 44.24
CA VAL A 932 33.00 6.72 43.64
C VAL A 932 32.89 5.73 42.48
N ARG A 933 33.87 5.74 41.58
CA ARG A 933 33.89 4.84 40.42
C ARG A 933 33.93 3.36 40.84
N LYS A 934 34.78 3.01 41.80
CA LYS A 934 34.88 1.64 42.35
C LYS A 934 33.55 1.23 43.00
N ARG A 935 32.95 2.14 43.76
CA ARG A 935 31.69 1.90 44.47
C ARG A 935 30.51 1.64 43.54
N ILE A 936 30.39 2.42 42.47
CA ILE A 936 29.31 2.29 41.49
C ILE A 936 29.51 1.07 40.58
N LEU A 937 30.74 0.86 40.07
CA LEU A 937 30.99 -0.20 39.09
C LEU A 937 31.01 -1.60 39.69
N ARG A 938 31.43 -1.77 40.95
CA ARG A 938 31.59 -3.09 41.58
C ARG A 938 32.45 -4.00 40.69
N ASP A 939 31.87 -5.08 40.15
CA ASP A 939 32.53 -6.05 39.28
C ASP A 939 32.58 -5.64 37.80
N VAL A 940 31.89 -4.56 37.41
CA VAL A 940 31.89 -4.05 36.04
C VAL A 940 33.26 -3.45 35.70
N LYS A 941 33.91 -4.00 34.69
CA LYS A 941 35.24 -3.54 34.27
C LYS A 941 35.15 -2.18 33.53
N PRO A 942 35.95 -1.18 33.95
CA PRO A 942 36.13 0.05 33.21
C PRO A 942 36.64 -0.18 31.78
N LEU A 943 36.09 0.57 30.83
CA LEU A 943 36.60 0.61 29.46
C LEU A 943 37.90 1.44 29.41
N ARG A 944 38.89 0.96 28.64
CA ARG A 944 40.15 1.69 28.38
C ARG A 944 40.15 2.19 26.94
N GLY A 945 40.47 3.46 26.74
CA GLY A 945 40.49 4.08 25.42
C GLY A 945 39.10 4.48 24.90
N ARG A 946 39.01 4.83 23.61
CA ARG A 946 37.80 5.35 22.98
C ARG A 946 36.76 4.23 22.75
N PRO A 947 35.49 4.41 23.15
CA PRO A 947 34.47 3.38 22.97
C PRO A 947 34.34 2.82 21.56
N GLY A 948 34.24 3.70 20.55
CA GLY A 948 34.07 3.28 19.15
C GLY A 948 35.26 2.49 18.58
N ALA A 949 36.47 2.69 19.11
CA ALA A 949 37.67 1.95 18.67
C ALA A 949 37.65 0.47 19.06
N SER A 950 36.86 0.12 20.08
CA SER A 950 36.71 -1.27 20.55
C SER A 950 35.59 -2.05 19.87
N LEU A 951 34.76 -1.38 19.06
CA LEU A 951 33.61 -1.99 18.40
C LEU A 951 34.02 -2.57 17.04
N PRO A 952 33.53 -3.76 16.67
CA PRO A 952 33.74 -4.30 15.33
C PRO A 952 33.06 -3.42 14.29
N ALA A 953 33.64 -3.36 13.09
CA ALA A 953 33.06 -2.63 11.97
C ALA A 953 31.66 -3.18 11.62
N ALA A 954 30.70 -2.28 11.37
CA ALA A 954 29.36 -2.69 10.94
C ALA A 954 29.38 -3.24 9.50
N ASP A 955 28.59 -4.28 9.23
CA ASP A 955 28.43 -4.86 7.89
C ASP A 955 27.23 -4.23 7.15
N PHE A 956 27.54 -3.27 6.30
CA PHE A 956 26.54 -2.55 5.49
C PHE A 956 25.88 -3.46 4.44
N LYS A 957 26.60 -4.44 3.88
CA LYS A 957 26.05 -5.33 2.85
C LYS A 957 25.05 -6.30 3.47
N ALA A 958 25.40 -6.88 4.62
CA ALA A 958 24.48 -7.74 5.36
C ALA A 958 23.23 -6.97 5.80
N THR A 959 23.41 -5.75 6.30
CA THR A 959 22.29 -4.88 6.71
C THR A 959 21.39 -4.53 5.52
N ALA A 960 21.96 -4.17 4.36
CA ALA A 960 21.19 -3.90 3.14
C ALA A 960 20.38 -5.13 2.69
N ALA A 961 20.99 -6.32 2.70
CA ALA A 961 20.31 -7.56 2.34
C ALA A 961 19.17 -7.92 3.32
N GLN A 962 19.34 -7.61 4.62
CA GLN A 962 18.27 -7.77 5.62
C GLN A 962 17.11 -6.81 5.36
N LEU A 963 17.42 -5.54 5.09
CA LEU A 963 16.42 -4.52 4.81
C LEU A 963 15.69 -4.78 3.49
N GLU A 964 16.38 -5.25 2.45
CA GLU A 964 15.75 -5.57 1.16
C GLU A 964 14.63 -6.61 1.31
N LYS A 965 14.83 -7.63 2.16
CA LYS A 965 13.80 -8.63 2.48
C LYS A 965 12.60 -8.01 3.21
N LYS A 966 12.84 -7.08 4.14
CA LYS A 966 11.79 -6.41 4.92
C LYS A 966 11.01 -5.39 4.09
N LEU A 967 11.70 -4.58 3.29
CA LEU A 967 11.14 -3.50 2.49
C LEU A 967 10.57 -3.99 1.15
N LYS A 968 10.96 -5.20 0.70
CA LYS A 968 10.62 -5.77 -0.61
C LYS A 968 11.07 -4.88 -1.79
N ARG A 969 12.13 -4.10 -1.55
CA ARG A 969 12.86 -3.26 -2.52
C ARG A 969 14.28 -3.02 -2.01
N ALA A 970 15.18 -2.64 -2.91
CA ALA A 970 16.52 -2.23 -2.51
C ALA A 970 16.43 -1.01 -1.54
N PRO A 971 17.11 -1.06 -0.37
CA PRO A 971 17.23 0.09 0.52
C PRO A 971 18.28 1.08 -0.03
N SER A 972 18.07 2.37 0.23
CA SER A 972 19.07 3.42 0.02
C SER A 972 20.18 3.36 1.09
N GLY A 973 21.32 4.03 0.84
CA GLY A 973 22.40 4.17 1.83
C GLY A 973 21.91 4.85 3.12
N GLN A 974 21.09 5.88 2.98
CA GLN A 974 20.43 6.59 4.08
C GLN A 974 19.56 5.68 4.94
N GLU A 975 18.78 4.77 4.35
CA GLU A 975 17.98 3.79 5.09
C GLU A 975 18.84 2.78 5.83
N VAL A 976 19.92 2.31 5.20
CA VAL A 976 20.88 1.39 5.84
C VAL A 976 21.52 2.04 7.07
N VAL A 977 22.00 3.28 6.92
CA VAL A 977 22.60 4.04 8.04
C VAL A 977 21.55 4.33 9.13
N SER A 978 20.33 4.69 8.75
CA SER A 978 19.24 4.95 9.70
C SER A 978 18.90 3.71 10.51
N HIS A 979 18.85 2.54 9.87
CA HIS A 979 18.63 1.27 10.55
C HIS A 979 19.81 0.89 11.46
N LEU A 980 21.06 1.12 11.05
CA LEU A 980 22.23 0.87 11.90
C LEU A 980 22.23 1.73 13.16
N LEU A 981 21.81 3.00 13.04
CA LEU A 981 21.69 3.91 14.17
C LEU A 981 20.49 3.55 15.05
N TYR A 982 19.36 3.21 14.44
CA TYR A 982 18.07 3.07 15.10
C TYR A 982 17.25 1.86 14.61
N PRO A 983 17.69 0.60 14.86
CA PRO A 983 17.10 -0.58 14.22
C PRO A 983 15.60 -0.71 14.49
N ARG A 984 15.21 -0.61 15.77
CA ARG A 984 13.82 -0.73 16.21
C ARG A 984 12.95 0.44 15.73
N VAL A 985 13.46 1.67 15.80
CA VAL A 985 12.69 2.86 15.41
C VAL A 985 12.44 2.87 13.91
N PHE A 986 13.46 2.51 13.14
CA PHE A 986 13.36 2.40 11.69
C PHE A 986 12.40 1.29 11.30
N ASP A 987 12.44 0.13 11.98
CA ASP A 987 11.47 -0.95 11.77
C ASP A 987 10.03 -0.49 12.08
N GLU A 988 9.80 0.19 13.22
CA GLU A 988 8.48 0.73 13.58
C GLU A 988 8.01 1.84 12.62
N PHE A 989 8.92 2.67 12.11
CA PHE A 989 8.64 3.71 11.12
C PHE A 989 8.24 3.11 9.77
N THR A 990 9.01 2.15 9.27
CA THR A 990 8.71 1.47 8.00
C THR A 990 7.42 0.66 8.07
N GLN A 991 7.11 0.05 9.22
CA GLN A 991 5.79 -0.57 9.46
C GLN A 991 4.65 0.45 9.40
N HIS A 992 4.83 1.63 9.98
CA HIS A 992 3.86 2.72 9.85
C HIS A 992 3.69 3.14 8.39
N GLU A 993 4.78 3.36 7.66
CA GLU A 993 4.74 3.68 6.23
C GLU A 993 4.19 2.56 5.35
N GLN A 994 4.11 1.31 5.85
CA GLN A 994 3.47 0.15 5.21
C GLN A 994 2.00 -0.04 5.61
N ALA A 995 1.57 0.51 6.74
CA ALA A 995 0.16 0.58 7.16
C ALA A 995 -0.55 1.81 6.57
N TYR A 996 0.06 3.00 6.69
CA TYR A 996 -0.62 4.30 6.52
C TYR A 996 -0.14 5.21 5.38
N SER A 997 0.95 4.84 4.71
CA SER A 997 1.65 5.62 3.68
C SER A 997 2.39 6.79 4.33
N ASP A 998 2.76 7.80 3.55
CA ASP A 998 3.46 8.96 4.06
C ASP A 998 2.46 9.88 4.76
N THR A 999 2.48 9.91 6.08
CA THR A 999 1.60 10.77 6.89
C THR A 999 2.15 12.17 7.14
N SER A 1000 3.36 12.48 6.65
CA SER A 1000 3.97 13.80 6.80
C SER A 1000 3.22 14.89 6.02
N VAL A 1001 2.54 14.51 4.94
CA VAL A 1001 1.74 15.38 4.06
C VAL A 1001 0.51 15.99 4.73
N PHE A 1002 0.04 15.43 5.84
CA PHE A 1002 -1.10 16.00 6.57
C PHE A 1002 -0.70 17.33 7.24
N PRO A 1003 -1.60 18.34 7.25
CA PRO A 1003 -1.45 19.49 8.14
C PRO A 1003 -1.31 19.04 9.60
N THR A 1004 -0.53 19.78 10.39
CA THR A 1004 -0.23 19.39 11.79
C THR A 1004 -1.48 19.23 12.64
N THR A 1005 -2.50 20.08 12.43
CA THR A 1005 -3.78 19.97 13.12
C THR A 1005 -4.52 18.67 12.77
N THR A 1006 -4.51 18.27 11.49
CA THR A 1006 -5.10 17.00 11.04
C THR A 1006 -4.33 15.80 11.56
N PHE A 1007 -3.00 15.84 11.53
CA PHE A 1007 -2.15 14.75 12.04
C PHE A 1007 -2.32 14.52 13.55
N LEU A 1008 -2.38 15.59 14.35
CA LEU A 1008 -2.47 15.50 15.81
C LEU A 1008 -3.90 15.26 16.30
N TYR A 1009 -4.90 15.83 15.63
CA TYR A 1009 -6.26 15.93 16.20
C TYR A 1009 -7.36 15.33 15.31
N GLY A 1010 -7.03 14.84 14.11
CA GLY A 1010 -8.01 14.32 13.16
C GLY A 1010 -8.88 15.42 12.53
N LEU A 1011 -10.06 15.05 12.07
CA LEU A 1011 -11.08 15.97 11.54
C LEU A 1011 -12.35 15.93 12.39
N GLU A 1012 -13.02 17.09 12.46
CA GLU A 1012 -14.37 17.19 12.99
C GLU A 1012 -15.39 16.82 11.89
N SER A 1013 -16.57 16.31 12.28
CA SER A 1013 -17.60 15.92 11.31
C SER A 1013 -17.98 17.10 10.42
N GLY A 1014 -17.99 16.87 9.10
CA GLY A 1014 -18.24 17.87 8.08
C GLY A 1014 -17.00 18.67 7.65
N ALA A 1015 -15.88 18.59 8.38
CA ALA A 1015 -14.65 19.30 8.04
C ALA A 1015 -13.92 18.66 6.85
N GLU A 1016 -13.24 19.51 6.09
CA GLU A 1016 -12.47 19.14 4.91
C GLU A 1016 -10.99 19.48 5.09
N THR A 1017 -10.12 18.67 4.51
CA THR A 1017 -8.68 18.92 4.41
C THR A 1017 -8.19 18.56 3.01
N SER A 1018 -7.14 19.23 2.55
CA SER A 1018 -6.49 18.97 1.27
C SER A 1018 -5.07 18.48 1.52
N VAL A 1019 -4.69 17.40 0.82
CA VAL A 1019 -3.41 16.74 0.99
C VAL A 1019 -2.78 16.46 -0.37
N ASP A 1020 -1.62 17.06 -0.62
CA ASP A 1020 -0.84 16.79 -1.83
C ASP A 1020 0.00 15.52 -1.63
N ILE A 1021 -0.23 14.51 -2.46
CA ILE A 1021 0.52 13.24 -2.43
C ILE A 1021 1.62 13.16 -3.49
N GLU A 1022 1.58 14.09 -4.46
CA GLU A 1022 2.51 14.27 -5.58
C GLU A 1022 2.19 15.62 -6.23
N PRO A 1023 3.15 16.27 -6.93
CA PRO A 1023 2.87 17.48 -7.70
C PRO A 1023 1.68 17.28 -8.66
N GLY A 1024 0.66 18.12 -8.53
CA GLY A 1024 -0.59 18.04 -9.32
C GLY A 1024 -1.57 16.94 -8.89
N LYS A 1025 -1.35 16.25 -7.76
CA LYS A 1025 -2.24 15.23 -7.20
C LYS A 1025 -2.64 15.56 -5.77
N THR A 1026 -3.76 16.26 -5.65
CA THR A 1026 -4.37 16.62 -4.36
C THR A 1026 -5.50 15.64 -4.01
N LEU A 1027 -5.53 15.20 -2.76
CA LEU A 1027 -6.65 14.51 -2.14
C LEU A 1027 -7.45 15.52 -1.32
N ILE A 1028 -8.68 15.78 -1.73
CA ILE A 1028 -9.68 16.53 -0.97
C ILE A 1028 -10.44 15.50 -0.15
N ILE A 1029 -10.27 15.57 1.17
CA ILE A 1029 -10.82 14.61 2.12
C ILE A 1029 -11.79 15.34 3.05
N LYS A 1030 -13.04 14.92 3.06
CA LYS A 1030 -14.05 15.41 3.99
C LYS A 1030 -14.52 14.28 4.89
N PHE A 1031 -14.44 14.47 6.20
CA PHE A 1031 -14.96 13.50 7.16
C PHE A 1031 -16.48 13.68 7.31
N LEU A 1032 -17.25 12.60 7.16
CA LEU A 1032 -18.71 12.64 7.21
C LEU A 1032 -19.22 12.18 8.57
N THR A 1033 -19.05 10.89 8.88
CA THR A 1033 -19.56 10.28 10.13
C THR A 1033 -18.86 8.96 10.44
N ILE A 1034 -19.15 8.39 11.61
CA ILE A 1034 -18.67 7.08 12.09
C ILE A 1034 -19.90 6.21 12.36
N SER A 1035 -19.82 4.92 12.03
CA SER A 1035 -20.85 3.95 12.42
C SER A 1035 -20.82 3.63 13.92
N ASP A 1036 -21.87 2.97 14.39
CA ASP A 1036 -21.79 2.18 15.61
C ASP A 1036 -20.72 1.07 15.48
N PRO A 1037 -20.19 0.53 16.60
CA PRO A 1037 -19.26 -0.59 16.54
C PRO A 1037 -19.91 -1.82 15.93
N HIS A 1038 -19.15 -2.49 15.08
CA HIS A 1038 -19.44 -3.85 14.63
C HIS A 1038 -19.14 -4.84 15.77
N PRO A 1039 -19.71 -6.06 15.74
CA PRO A 1039 -19.46 -7.08 16.76
C PRO A 1039 -17.99 -7.47 16.97
N ASP A 1040 -17.16 -7.28 15.94
CA ASP A 1040 -15.72 -7.56 15.94
C ASP A 1040 -14.88 -6.41 16.55
N GLY A 1041 -15.53 -5.35 17.05
CA GLY A 1041 -14.88 -4.18 17.65
C GLY A 1041 -14.43 -3.11 16.66
N HIS A 1042 -14.67 -3.27 15.34
CA HIS A 1042 -14.37 -2.22 14.36
C HIS A 1042 -15.48 -1.18 14.27
N ARG A 1043 -15.14 0.02 13.84
CA ARG A 1043 -16.09 1.04 13.35
C ARG A 1043 -15.79 1.37 11.91
N THR A 1044 -16.83 1.66 11.13
CA THR A 1044 -16.70 2.20 9.78
C THR A 1044 -16.68 3.72 9.84
N VAL A 1045 -15.61 4.33 9.33
CA VAL A 1045 -15.46 5.78 9.20
C VAL A 1045 -15.75 6.17 7.75
N PHE A 1046 -16.71 7.08 7.57
CA PHE A 1046 -17.17 7.54 6.26
C PHE A 1046 -16.52 8.87 5.89
N PHE A 1047 -15.97 8.92 4.68
CA PHE A 1047 -15.33 10.08 4.08
C PHE A 1047 -15.93 10.40 2.71
N GLU A 1048 -15.79 11.63 2.26
CA GLU A 1048 -15.79 11.99 0.86
C GLU A 1048 -14.34 12.22 0.41
N LEU A 1049 -13.90 11.52 -0.63
CA LEU A 1049 -12.56 11.64 -1.21
C LEU A 1049 -12.70 12.09 -2.66
N ASN A 1050 -12.27 13.31 -2.98
CA ASN A 1050 -12.38 13.91 -4.31
C ASN A 1050 -13.82 13.83 -4.88
N GLY A 1051 -14.82 14.16 -4.07
CA GLY A 1051 -16.24 14.11 -4.45
C GLY A 1051 -16.87 12.71 -4.41
N GLN A 1052 -16.16 11.69 -3.91
CA GLN A 1052 -16.65 10.31 -3.90
C GLN A 1052 -16.76 9.74 -2.49
N PRO A 1053 -17.86 9.05 -2.13
CA PRO A 1053 -17.96 8.40 -0.85
C PRO A 1053 -16.90 7.29 -0.73
N ARG A 1054 -16.25 7.24 0.43
CA ARG A 1054 -15.28 6.24 0.84
C ARG A 1054 -15.53 5.86 2.28
N GLU A 1055 -15.18 4.63 2.59
CA GLU A 1055 -15.28 4.10 3.94
C GLU A 1055 -14.01 3.33 4.26
N VAL A 1056 -13.61 3.37 5.53
CA VAL A 1056 -12.52 2.56 6.07
C VAL A 1056 -12.96 1.97 7.40
N ASN A 1057 -12.57 0.72 7.66
CA ASN A 1057 -12.83 0.08 8.94
C ASN A 1057 -11.61 0.26 9.85
N VAL A 1058 -11.87 0.66 11.09
CA VAL A 1058 -10.85 0.99 12.10
C VAL A 1058 -11.23 0.28 13.38
N LEU A 1059 -10.27 -0.42 13.99
CA LEU A 1059 -10.48 -1.06 15.29
C LEU A 1059 -10.66 0.01 16.37
N ASP A 1060 -11.77 -0.02 17.09
CA ASP A 1060 -11.99 0.85 18.26
C ASP A 1060 -11.32 0.21 19.48
N ARG A 1061 -10.17 0.77 19.88
CA ARG A 1061 -9.34 0.23 20.96
C ARG A 1061 -9.95 0.45 22.34
N SER A 1062 -11.06 1.18 22.45
CA SER A 1062 -11.79 1.38 23.70
C SER A 1062 -12.78 0.25 24.02
N LEU A 1063 -13.05 -0.63 23.06
CA LEU A 1063 -14.01 -1.73 23.21
C LEU A 1063 -13.30 -3.05 23.48
N GLU A 1064 -13.84 -3.84 24.41
CA GLU A 1064 -13.49 -5.26 24.52
C GLU A 1064 -14.26 -6.03 23.41
N PRO A 1065 -13.59 -6.84 22.57
CA PRO A 1065 -14.27 -7.58 21.50
C PRO A 1065 -15.34 -8.52 22.08
N GLN A 1066 -16.59 -8.43 21.61
CA GLN A 1066 -17.67 -9.32 22.05
C GLN A 1066 -17.53 -10.75 21.51
N GLU A 1067 -16.80 -10.93 20.41
CA GLU A 1067 -16.37 -12.23 19.90
C GLU A 1067 -14.86 -12.21 19.63
N SER A 1068 -14.15 -13.25 20.08
CA SER A 1068 -12.76 -13.43 19.70
C SER A 1068 -12.70 -13.82 18.21
N ALA A 1069 -12.00 -13.02 17.40
CA ALA A 1069 -11.65 -13.41 16.04
C ALA A 1069 -11.00 -14.80 16.08
N ARG A 1070 -11.43 -15.72 15.20
CA ARG A 1070 -10.85 -17.06 15.18
C ARG A 1070 -9.37 -16.96 14.83
N PRO A 1071 -8.49 -17.63 15.59
CA PRO A 1071 -7.06 -17.54 15.35
C PRO A 1071 -6.74 -18.07 13.95
N LYS A 1072 -5.75 -17.47 13.29
CA LYS A 1072 -5.18 -18.03 12.06
C LYS A 1072 -4.14 -19.09 12.41
N ALA A 1073 -4.06 -20.13 11.60
CA ALA A 1073 -3.02 -21.16 11.73
C ALA A 1073 -1.65 -20.58 11.36
N ASP A 1074 -0.61 -20.93 12.11
CA ASP A 1074 0.78 -20.65 11.74
C ASP A 1074 1.19 -21.54 10.55
N PRO A 1075 1.52 -20.96 9.36
CA PRO A 1075 1.94 -21.75 8.19
C PRO A 1075 3.21 -22.57 8.42
N GLY A 1076 4.02 -22.24 9.42
CA GLY A 1076 5.22 -22.98 9.81
C GLY A 1076 4.97 -24.16 10.76
N ASP A 1077 3.75 -24.31 11.29
CA ASP A 1077 3.40 -25.33 12.29
C ASP A 1077 2.47 -26.41 11.70
N PRO A 1078 2.97 -27.61 11.36
CA PRO A 1078 2.17 -28.68 10.76
C PRO A 1078 1.14 -29.31 11.72
N LEU A 1079 1.15 -28.94 13.01
CA LEU A 1079 0.13 -29.35 13.97
C LEU A 1079 -1.11 -28.44 13.95
N GLN A 1080 -1.07 -27.34 13.20
CA GLN A 1080 -2.18 -26.40 13.05
C GLN A 1080 -2.85 -26.56 11.69
N VAL A 1081 -4.07 -27.11 11.68
CA VAL A 1081 -4.80 -27.37 10.43
C VAL A 1081 -5.62 -26.14 10.08
N ALA A 1082 -5.26 -25.48 8.99
CA ALA A 1082 -5.92 -24.27 8.49
C ALA A 1082 -7.07 -24.56 7.52
N ALA A 1083 -7.99 -23.62 7.38
CA ALA A 1083 -8.93 -23.58 6.26
C ALA A 1083 -8.17 -23.23 4.97
N PRO A 1084 -8.13 -24.11 3.96
CA PRO A 1084 -7.37 -23.86 2.73
C PRO A 1084 -8.02 -22.78 1.85
N MET A 1085 -9.31 -22.50 2.04
CA MET A 1085 -10.09 -21.54 1.28
C MET A 1085 -11.33 -21.12 2.09
N PRO A 1086 -12.00 -20.00 1.74
CA PRO A 1086 -13.23 -19.63 2.38
C PRO A 1086 -14.34 -20.60 1.98
N GLY A 1087 -15.16 -21.01 2.92
CA GLY A 1087 -16.19 -22.03 2.67
C GLY A 1087 -17.09 -22.27 3.87
N LEU A 1088 -18.01 -23.21 3.70
CA LEU A 1088 -18.91 -23.67 4.75
C LEU A 1088 -18.46 -25.05 5.23
N ILE A 1089 -18.28 -25.25 6.54
CA ILE A 1089 -18.02 -26.59 7.08
C ILE A 1089 -19.31 -27.41 6.99
N VAL A 1090 -19.30 -28.49 6.21
CA VAL A 1090 -20.45 -29.39 6.01
C VAL A 1090 -20.51 -30.43 7.12
N THR A 1091 -19.36 -31.04 7.44
CA THR A 1091 -19.26 -32.07 8.47
C THR A 1091 -17.94 -31.97 9.21
N VAL A 1092 -17.94 -32.23 10.52
CA VAL A 1092 -16.73 -32.44 11.31
C VAL A 1092 -16.66 -33.92 11.68
N GLY A 1093 -15.56 -34.59 11.36
CA GLY A 1093 -15.38 -36.04 11.46
C GLY A 1093 -14.55 -36.52 12.66
N VAL A 1094 -14.07 -35.61 13.50
CA VAL A 1094 -13.23 -35.89 14.68
C VAL A 1094 -13.63 -34.99 15.86
N GLN A 1095 -13.28 -35.39 17.07
CA GLN A 1095 -13.49 -34.64 18.31
C GLN A 1095 -12.18 -34.41 19.07
N PRO A 1096 -12.10 -33.39 19.93
CA PRO A 1096 -10.98 -33.24 20.86
C PRO A 1096 -10.73 -34.53 21.65
N GLY A 1097 -9.48 -34.97 21.69
CA GLY A 1097 -9.04 -36.23 22.28
C GLY A 1097 -8.85 -37.37 21.28
N ASP A 1098 -9.36 -37.28 20.04
CA ASP A 1098 -9.21 -38.35 19.04
C ASP A 1098 -7.77 -38.49 18.55
N LYS A 1099 -7.29 -39.73 18.42
CA LYS A 1099 -6.02 -40.01 17.74
C LYS A 1099 -6.27 -40.02 16.22
N VAL A 1100 -5.48 -39.24 15.47
CA VAL A 1100 -5.61 -39.10 14.02
C VAL A 1100 -4.31 -39.49 13.32
N ASN A 1101 -4.44 -40.31 12.28
CA ASN A 1101 -3.32 -40.71 11.42
C ASN A 1101 -3.11 -39.70 10.28
N ARG A 1102 -1.90 -39.60 9.75
CA ARG A 1102 -1.61 -38.83 8.54
C ARG A 1102 -2.52 -39.27 7.39
N GLY A 1103 -3.18 -38.33 6.73
CA GLY A 1103 -4.15 -38.57 5.65
C GLY A 1103 -5.56 -38.94 6.12
N GLN A 1104 -5.82 -38.98 7.43
CA GLN A 1104 -7.16 -39.19 7.97
C GLN A 1104 -8.04 -37.95 7.76
N LYS A 1105 -9.30 -38.17 7.40
CA LYS A 1105 -10.32 -37.13 7.23
C LYS A 1105 -10.65 -36.47 8.58
N LEU A 1106 -10.57 -35.15 8.63
CA LEU A 1106 -10.90 -34.32 9.80
C LEU A 1106 -12.25 -33.61 9.65
N ALA A 1107 -12.50 -33.03 8.47
CA ALA A 1107 -13.76 -32.34 8.16
C ALA A 1107 -14.06 -32.38 6.65
N THR A 1108 -15.28 -32.02 6.28
CA THR A 1108 -15.67 -31.72 4.89
C THR A 1108 -16.15 -30.28 4.85
N MET A 1109 -15.67 -29.55 3.85
CA MET A 1109 -16.01 -28.15 3.59
C MET A 1109 -16.60 -28.04 2.19
N GLU A 1110 -17.64 -27.22 2.03
CA GLU A 1110 -18.19 -26.84 0.74
C GLU A 1110 -17.63 -25.46 0.36
N ALA A 1111 -16.96 -25.41 -0.79
CA ALA A 1111 -16.50 -24.17 -1.39
C ALA A 1111 -16.61 -24.29 -2.92
N MET A 1112 -17.10 -23.24 -3.59
CA MET A 1112 -17.17 -23.18 -5.05
C MET A 1112 -17.86 -24.39 -5.72
N LYS A 1113 -18.98 -24.88 -5.16
CA LYS A 1113 -19.74 -26.05 -5.68
C LYS A 1113 -18.95 -27.36 -5.66
N MET A 1114 -17.91 -27.43 -4.81
CA MET A 1114 -17.09 -28.62 -4.60
C MET A 1114 -17.01 -28.91 -3.11
N GLU A 1115 -17.32 -30.16 -2.73
CA GLU A 1115 -16.97 -30.66 -1.41
C GLU A 1115 -15.47 -30.97 -1.37
N THR A 1116 -14.76 -30.26 -0.50
CA THR A 1116 -13.33 -30.44 -0.23
C THR A 1116 -13.18 -31.10 1.13
N THR A 1117 -12.49 -32.24 1.15
CA THR A 1117 -12.19 -32.93 2.42
C THR A 1117 -10.90 -32.37 3.01
N ILE A 1118 -10.93 -32.03 4.30
CA ILE A 1118 -9.77 -31.60 5.09
C ILE A 1118 -9.13 -32.83 5.72
N PHE A 1119 -7.83 -33.02 5.50
CA PHE A 1119 -7.07 -34.18 5.99
C PHE A 1119 -6.02 -33.75 7.02
N ALA A 1120 -5.64 -34.67 7.92
CA ALA A 1120 -4.51 -34.49 8.82
C ALA A 1120 -3.17 -34.60 8.06
N GLU A 1121 -2.31 -33.59 8.17
CA GLU A 1121 -1.00 -33.60 7.49
C GLU A 1121 0.06 -34.44 8.23
N VAL A 1122 -0.13 -34.62 9.53
CA VAL A 1122 0.73 -35.38 10.44
C VAL A 1122 -0.09 -36.30 11.34
N GLU A 1123 0.54 -37.33 11.90
CA GLU A 1123 -0.07 -38.10 13.00
C GLU A 1123 -0.07 -37.25 14.28
N GLY A 1124 -1.16 -37.32 15.04
CA GLY A 1124 -1.31 -36.55 16.27
C GLY A 1124 -2.55 -36.94 17.05
N ARG A 1125 -2.78 -36.26 18.17
CA ARG A 1125 -4.08 -36.26 18.87
C ARG A 1125 -4.74 -34.89 18.65
N VAL A 1126 -6.03 -34.86 18.41
CA VAL A 1126 -6.78 -33.60 18.26
C VAL A 1126 -6.84 -32.93 19.63
N ALA A 1127 -6.11 -31.84 19.84
CA ALA A 1127 -6.14 -31.07 21.07
C ALA A 1127 -7.38 -30.16 21.12
N GLU A 1128 -7.70 -29.49 20.00
CA GLU A 1128 -8.83 -28.57 19.89
C GLU A 1128 -9.52 -28.67 18.53
N CYS A 1129 -10.85 -28.54 18.54
CA CYS A 1129 -11.69 -28.37 17.36
C CYS A 1129 -12.38 -27.02 17.46
N LEU A 1130 -12.03 -26.08 16.57
CA LEU A 1130 -12.48 -24.68 16.64
C LEU A 1130 -13.66 -24.39 15.70
N VAL A 1131 -14.18 -25.41 15.01
CA VAL A 1131 -15.27 -25.28 14.03
C VAL A 1131 -16.37 -26.32 14.26
N LYS A 1132 -17.57 -26.01 13.75
CA LYS A 1132 -18.76 -26.86 13.80
C LYS A 1132 -19.44 -26.93 12.43
N PRO A 1133 -20.24 -27.98 12.13
CA PRO A 1133 -21.06 -27.99 10.92
C PRO A 1133 -21.91 -26.72 10.81
N GLY A 1134 -21.98 -26.15 9.60
CA GLY A 1134 -22.61 -24.87 9.30
C GLY A 1134 -21.76 -23.62 9.60
N ALA A 1135 -20.54 -23.76 10.12
CA ALA A 1135 -19.65 -22.62 10.32
C ALA A 1135 -19.06 -22.12 9.00
N GLN A 1136 -19.17 -20.82 8.74
CA GLN A 1136 -18.35 -20.16 7.72
C GLN A 1136 -16.92 -20.00 8.24
N VAL A 1137 -15.96 -20.23 7.35
CA VAL A 1137 -14.52 -20.08 7.62
C VAL A 1137 -13.87 -19.26 6.52
N GLU A 1138 -12.84 -18.49 6.86
CA GLU A 1138 -11.99 -17.76 5.91
C GLU A 1138 -10.65 -18.47 5.68
N THR A 1139 -9.96 -18.15 4.57
CA THR A 1139 -8.63 -18.72 4.29
C THR A 1139 -7.65 -18.45 5.44
N GLY A 1140 -7.02 -19.51 5.90
CA GLY A 1140 -5.99 -19.47 6.94
C GLY A 1140 -6.53 -19.47 8.36
N GLU A 1141 -7.84 -19.45 8.58
CA GLU A 1141 -8.40 -19.67 9.92
C GLU A 1141 -8.07 -21.07 10.43
N LEU A 1142 -7.73 -21.17 11.71
CA LEU A 1142 -7.41 -22.42 12.38
C LEU A 1142 -8.68 -23.25 12.58
N LEU A 1143 -8.71 -24.45 12.00
CA LEU A 1143 -9.81 -25.41 12.12
C LEU A 1143 -9.57 -26.37 13.28
N PHE A 1144 -8.37 -26.95 13.34
CA PHE A 1144 -7.98 -27.94 14.35
C PHE A 1144 -6.56 -27.68 14.86
N ARG A 1145 -6.34 -27.90 16.15
CA ARG A 1145 -5.00 -27.98 16.75
C ARG A 1145 -4.70 -29.44 17.10
N LEU A 1146 -3.58 -29.94 16.62
CA LEU A 1146 -3.07 -31.27 16.95
C LEU A 1146 -1.97 -31.17 18.00
N GLU A 1147 -1.79 -32.21 18.79
CA GLU A 1147 -0.63 -32.40 19.66
C GLU A 1147 0.14 -33.65 19.25
N LYS A 1148 1.46 -33.63 19.44
CA LYS A 1148 2.29 -34.81 19.22
C LYS A 1148 1.90 -35.88 20.23
N VAL A 1149 1.68 -37.09 19.74
CA VAL A 1149 1.56 -38.26 20.60
C VAL A 1149 2.96 -38.50 21.17
N ALA A 1150 3.13 -38.30 22.48
CA ALA A 1150 4.37 -38.64 23.15
C ALA A 1150 4.56 -40.16 23.12
N ASP A 1151 5.65 -40.62 22.52
CA ASP A 1151 6.12 -42.00 22.71
C ASP A 1151 6.56 -42.14 24.17
N GLY A 1152 5.69 -42.72 24.99
CA GLY A 1152 5.94 -42.96 26.41
C GLY A 1152 5.69 -44.41 26.80
N ALA A 1153 6.77 -45.08 27.17
CA ALA A 1153 6.86 -46.27 28.04
C ALA A 1153 6.25 -47.59 27.53
N HIS A 1154 7.14 -48.45 27.02
CA HIS A 1154 7.27 -49.80 27.59
C HIS A 1154 8.12 -49.75 28.85
#